data_AF-A0A1V9B753-F1
#
_entry.id   AF-A0A1V9B753-F1
#
_cell.length_a   1.000
_cell.length_b   1.000
_cell.length_c   1.000
_cell.angle_alpha   90.00
_cell.angle_beta   90.00
_cell.angle_gamma   90.00
#
_symmetry.space_group_name_H-M   'P 1'
#
loop_
_entity.id
_entity.type
_entity.pdbx_description
1 polymer ?
#
loop_
_entity_poly.entity_id
_entity_poly.type
_entity_poly.pdbx_seq_one_letter_code
_entity_poly.pdbx_strand_id
1 'polypeptide(L)'
;MSIGRNDPCPCGSGKKYKKCCMNKVREEETKRARQHRFFEQKYELSQRVRRFLDEALPYAEQVAAKHAFHQAIWRKKQGERLEPLETLWYLFVHRFPNGMRGIEWFQREKGRHLTLELKQMLDRWVRLVPRLVQFVDRNDSGVTAVDRWTGETLFLPFSETMPNVVPWGGMFAFLEPFDDGYYIQGAASIIGPDGVRKAEEQLRALLQETDMPYEELAFCYFLDIVDAGHSASSRSERETESVEQWTIVYDVPDARSALRQLEQHGMGIIDEETGEAIKGSLRGLTYEYSDELASGPIYLDELVGFLEGKGRTVTLSSFDVNAERVLTEALEAIGMPAQVVLRSVKTHVVPKGVKLLSYHVELPPGEPPYMALVANSAMMLEQMLHVPHEEWQGRSIHELAMDGELEEVEQWLRTYEYHTFARLWQEGCPVTVDTNSVRSRYGLPLSPFVTPEAVRKTHIRVFQRLDDGEYFVMPAEWEARFFGADLIRFYQEKTEGRSEATEAKYRLGVTTVGHYLQTTPLSSWDELEARHWQQCFAFHYLMFSPDVSVNQAKQVLSAVQAFAKWLDGRYGTSHAPVVRQLVAELSEPLLNAVRLLRLYHRSGLPTVVADIIWKKMVKNKEEYRTGTFRVANVSRGEAIIDWLETGEQFRWRLPPSVKSYVEPGMYLEAAFNKDGTLVAVQRVYPPQAAPYIEAFVQFDRSFTATSR
;
A
#
# COMPACT_ATOMS: atom_id res chain seq x y z
N MET A 1 -40.99 20.21 -5.14
CA MET A 1 -42.13 19.45 -5.70
C MET A 1 -42.08 18.04 -5.12
N SER A 2 -43.16 17.55 -4.50
CA SER A 2 -43.27 16.16 -4.05
C SER A 2 -43.85 15.29 -5.18
N ILE A 3 -43.27 14.11 -5.42
CA ILE A 3 -43.78 13.14 -6.40
C ILE A 3 -45.17 12.66 -5.99
N GLY A 4 -46.13 12.69 -6.92
CA GLY A 4 -47.48 12.19 -6.71
C GLY A 4 -47.50 10.67 -6.59
N ARG A 5 -48.33 10.13 -5.69
CA ARG A 5 -48.41 8.67 -5.40
C ARG A 5 -48.64 7.79 -6.63
N ASN A 6 -49.29 8.31 -7.66
CA ASN A 6 -49.60 7.57 -8.89
C ASN A 6 -48.62 7.82 -10.04
N ASP A 7 -47.65 8.73 -9.86
CA ASP A 7 -46.69 9.10 -10.91
C ASP A 7 -45.73 7.94 -11.20
N PRO A 8 -45.13 7.89 -12.40
CA PRO A 8 -44.03 6.99 -12.69
C PRO A 8 -42.91 7.11 -11.64
N CYS A 9 -42.43 5.98 -11.16
CA CYS A 9 -41.43 5.95 -10.09
C CYS A 9 -40.07 6.47 -10.62
N PRO A 10 -39.38 7.35 -9.86
CA PRO A 10 -38.15 8.00 -10.31
C PRO A 10 -36.95 7.06 -10.45
N CYS A 11 -37.03 5.83 -9.90
CA CYS A 11 -35.99 4.81 -10.07
C CYS A 11 -35.98 4.14 -11.46
N GLY A 12 -36.85 4.58 -12.39
CA GLY A 12 -36.89 4.03 -13.76
C GLY A 12 -37.60 2.67 -13.87
N SER A 13 -38.20 2.15 -12.80
CA SER A 13 -38.83 0.82 -12.79
C SER A 13 -40.12 0.68 -13.63
N GLY A 14 -40.65 1.78 -14.19
CA GLY A 14 -41.92 1.82 -14.92
C GLY A 14 -43.18 1.61 -14.05
N LYS A 15 -43.05 1.34 -12.75
CA LYS A 15 -44.16 1.18 -11.80
C LYS A 15 -44.62 2.53 -11.25
N LYS A 16 -45.85 2.61 -10.73
CA LYS A 16 -46.33 3.78 -9.97
C LYS A 16 -45.51 3.95 -8.68
N TYR A 17 -45.19 5.16 -8.26
CA TYR A 17 -44.39 5.44 -7.05
C TYR A 17 -44.91 4.70 -5.81
N LYS A 18 -46.25 4.69 -5.59
CA LYS A 18 -46.90 3.95 -4.49
C LYS A 18 -46.76 2.42 -4.53
N LYS A 19 -46.35 1.84 -5.66
CA LYS A 19 -46.14 0.39 -5.84
C LYS A 19 -44.65 0.02 -5.96
N CYS A 20 -43.75 0.99 -5.77
CA CYS A 20 -42.31 0.80 -5.87
C CYS A 20 -41.61 1.51 -4.70
N CYS A 21 -40.83 2.57 -4.93
CA CYS A 21 -40.01 3.20 -3.90
C CYS A 21 -40.78 3.65 -2.65
N MET A 22 -42.07 4.04 -2.75
CA MET A 22 -42.86 4.38 -1.55
C MET A 22 -43.03 3.20 -0.58
N ASN A 23 -43.18 1.98 -1.09
CA ASN A 23 -43.28 0.79 -0.25
C ASN A 23 -41.93 0.45 0.38
N LYS A 24 -40.83 0.60 -0.39
CA LYS A 24 -39.47 0.42 0.13
C LYS A 24 -39.17 1.39 1.27
N VAL A 25 -39.50 2.68 1.09
CA VAL A 25 -39.36 3.70 2.14
C VAL A 25 -40.18 3.32 3.38
N ARG A 26 -41.43 2.87 3.21
CA ARG A 26 -42.27 2.43 4.34
C ARG A 26 -41.71 1.20 5.06
N GLU A 27 -41.15 0.24 4.32
CA GLU A 27 -40.50 -0.94 4.86
C GLU A 27 -39.23 -0.57 5.66
N GLU A 28 -38.42 0.35 5.12
CA GLU A 28 -37.24 0.90 5.81
C GLU A 28 -37.62 1.66 7.08
N GLU A 29 -38.64 2.51 7.05
CA GLU A 29 -39.19 3.21 8.22
C GLU A 29 -39.67 2.21 9.29
N THR A 30 -40.37 1.16 8.87
CA THR A 30 -40.84 0.11 9.79
C THR A 30 -39.66 -0.65 10.41
N LYS A 31 -38.65 -0.99 9.61
CA LYS A 31 -37.42 -1.65 10.08
C LYS A 31 -36.68 -0.78 11.10
N ARG A 32 -36.53 0.52 10.83
CA ARG A 32 -35.93 1.49 11.77
C ARG A 32 -36.72 1.60 13.07
N ALA A 33 -38.05 1.65 13.00
CA ALA A 33 -38.89 1.70 14.21
C ALA A 33 -38.78 0.42 15.06
N ARG A 34 -38.73 -0.76 14.43
CA ARG A 34 -38.50 -2.03 15.15
C ARG A 34 -37.11 -2.08 15.77
N GLN A 35 -36.09 -1.65 15.04
CA GLN A 35 -34.72 -1.56 15.54
C GLN A 35 -34.61 -0.63 16.75
N HIS A 36 -35.20 0.57 16.67
CA HIS A 36 -35.23 1.51 17.80
C HIS A 36 -35.89 0.88 19.04
N ARG A 37 -37.07 0.27 18.87
CA ARG A 37 -37.76 -0.43 19.96
C ARG A 37 -36.93 -1.57 20.54
N PHE A 38 -36.21 -2.31 19.70
CA PHE A 38 -35.31 -3.38 20.14
C PHE A 38 -34.18 -2.83 21.03
N PHE A 39 -33.55 -1.71 20.65
CA PHE A 39 -32.53 -1.05 21.48
C PHE A 39 -33.09 -0.47 22.78
N GLU A 40 -34.29 0.11 22.77
CA GLU A 40 -34.98 0.56 24.00
C GLU A 40 -35.22 -0.61 24.97
N GLN A 41 -35.73 -1.74 24.46
CA GLN A 41 -35.97 -2.94 25.26
C GLN A 41 -34.67 -3.54 25.82
N LYS A 42 -33.61 -3.53 25.00
CA LYS A 42 -32.28 -4.00 25.41
C LYS A 42 -31.66 -3.11 26.49
N TYR A 43 -31.81 -1.79 26.37
CA TYR A 43 -31.40 -0.86 27.41
C TYR A 43 -32.21 -1.08 28.70
N GLU A 44 -33.54 -1.16 28.59
CA GLU A 44 -34.44 -1.42 29.71
C GLU A 44 -34.07 -2.72 30.45
N LEU A 45 -33.90 -3.82 29.71
CA LEU A 45 -33.57 -5.12 30.28
C LEU A 45 -32.20 -5.08 30.97
N SER A 46 -31.20 -4.44 30.37
CA SER A 46 -29.87 -4.29 30.97
C SER A 46 -29.94 -3.55 32.32
N GLN A 47 -30.73 -2.46 32.38
CA GLN A 47 -30.95 -1.70 33.62
C GLN A 47 -31.68 -2.52 34.68
N ARG A 48 -32.68 -3.33 34.29
CA ARG A 48 -33.41 -4.21 35.21
C ARG A 48 -32.51 -5.31 35.79
N VAL A 49 -31.66 -5.93 34.96
CA VAL A 49 -30.68 -6.92 35.43
C VAL A 49 -29.69 -6.27 36.39
N ARG A 50 -29.13 -5.09 36.02
CA ARG A 50 -28.19 -4.37 36.87
C ARG A 50 -28.78 -4.04 38.24
N ARG A 51 -29.97 -3.42 38.26
CA ARG A 51 -30.67 -3.09 39.50
C ARG A 51 -30.94 -4.32 40.36
N PHE A 52 -31.37 -5.43 39.74
CA PHE A 52 -31.58 -6.68 40.47
C PHE A 52 -30.29 -7.17 41.14
N LEU A 53 -29.14 -7.12 40.45
CA LEU A 53 -27.87 -7.52 41.04
C LEU A 53 -27.47 -6.60 42.19
N ASP A 54 -27.67 -5.29 42.03
CA ASP A 54 -27.39 -4.30 43.08
C ASP A 54 -28.28 -4.53 44.33
N GLU A 55 -29.51 -5.02 44.15
CA GLU A 55 -30.45 -5.38 45.25
C GLU A 55 -30.17 -6.76 45.87
N ALA A 56 -29.76 -7.73 45.05
CA ALA A 56 -29.58 -9.12 45.46
C ALA A 56 -28.22 -9.39 46.12
N LEU A 57 -27.21 -8.56 45.85
CA LEU A 57 -25.85 -8.74 46.36
C LEU A 57 -25.55 -7.83 47.55
N PRO A 58 -24.93 -8.34 48.63
CA PRO A 58 -24.33 -7.50 49.66
C PRO A 58 -23.31 -6.53 49.06
N TYR A 59 -23.19 -5.33 49.64
CA TYR A 59 -22.25 -4.31 49.17
C TYR A 59 -20.81 -4.84 49.04
N ALA A 60 -20.36 -5.69 49.97
CA ALA A 60 -19.04 -6.30 49.92
C ALA A 60 -18.81 -7.16 48.66
N GLU A 61 -19.82 -7.90 48.21
CA GLU A 61 -19.74 -8.72 46.98
C GLU A 61 -19.72 -7.85 45.71
N GLN A 62 -20.46 -6.74 45.71
CA GLN A 62 -20.42 -5.79 44.60
C GLN A 62 -19.02 -5.18 44.43
N VAL A 63 -18.40 -4.79 45.54
CA VAL A 63 -17.02 -4.29 45.56
C VAL A 63 -16.04 -5.39 45.15
N ALA A 64 -16.23 -6.62 45.62
CA ALA A 64 -15.38 -7.76 45.26
C ALA A 64 -15.42 -8.07 43.76
N ALA A 65 -16.61 -8.07 43.14
CA ALA A 65 -16.77 -8.30 41.70
C ALA A 65 -16.08 -7.21 40.87
N LYS A 66 -16.24 -5.93 41.25
CA LYS A 66 -15.53 -4.82 40.61
C LYS A 66 -14.01 -4.94 40.75
N HIS A 67 -13.53 -5.27 41.95
CA HIS A 67 -12.12 -5.49 42.19
C HIS A 67 -11.57 -6.67 41.40
N ALA A 68 -12.34 -7.76 41.25
CA ALA A 68 -11.97 -8.91 40.45
C ALA A 68 -11.80 -8.54 38.97
N PHE A 69 -12.70 -7.73 38.41
CA PHE A 69 -12.56 -7.23 37.04
C PHE A 69 -11.28 -6.39 36.87
N HIS A 70 -11.07 -5.39 37.75
CA HIS A 70 -9.87 -4.55 37.70
C HIS A 70 -8.58 -5.37 37.87
N GLN A 71 -8.58 -6.38 38.75
CA GLN A 71 -7.44 -7.27 38.93
C GLN A 71 -7.21 -8.15 37.69
N ALA A 72 -8.28 -8.60 37.02
CA ALA A 72 -8.19 -9.39 35.81
C ALA A 72 -7.56 -8.60 34.67
N ILE A 73 -7.96 -7.33 34.48
CA ILE A 73 -7.40 -6.47 33.42
C ILE A 73 -6.04 -5.87 33.77
N TRP A 74 -5.71 -5.67 35.06
CA TRP A 74 -4.40 -5.15 35.49
C TRP A 74 -3.23 -6.03 35.04
N ARG A 75 -3.45 -7.34 34.92
CA ARG A 75 -2.44 -8.30 34.45
C ARG A 75 -2.35 -8.39 32.93
N LYS A 76 -3.22 -7.69 32.19
CA LYS A 76 -3.31 -7.75 30.73
C LYS A 76 -2.42 -6.69 30.09
N LYS A 77 -1.91 -6.98 28.90
CA LYS A 77 -1.02 -6.07 28.19
C LYS A 77 -1.71 -4.77 27.79
N GLN A 78 -2.99 -4.85 27.46
CA GLN A 78 -3.80 -3.74 26.95
C GLN A 78 -4.94 -3.36 27.91
N GLY A 79 -4.76 -3.58 29.23
CA GLY A 79 -5.79 -3.45 30.27
C GLY A 79 -6.71 -2.23 30.16
N GLU A 80 -6.15 -1.04 29.88
CA GLU A 80 -6.92 0.21 29.70
C GLU A 80 -7.99 0.10 28.59
N ARG A 81 -7.68 -0.61 27.50
CA ARG A 81 -8.62 -0.81 26.39
C ARG A 81 -9.76 -1.78 26.73
N LEU A 82 -9.62 -2.58 27.79
CA LEU A 82 -10.67 -3.49 28.26
C LEU A 82 -11.61 -2.84 29.27
N GLU A 83 -11.29 -1.67 29.85
CA GLU A 83 -12.15 -1.00 30.84
C GLU A 83 -13.61 -0.83 30.41
N PRO A 84 -13.93 -0.45 29.14
CA PRO A 84 -15.32 -0.33 28.69
C PRO A 84 -16.13 -1.63 28.77
N LEU A 85 -15.48 -2.79 28.92
CA LEU A 85 -16.14 -4.09 29.01
C LEU A 85 -16.66 -4.43 30.41
N GLU A 86 -16.40 -3.62 31.45
CA GLU A 86 -16.76 -3.93 32.85
C GLU A 86 -18.23 -4.34 32.99
N THR A 87 -19.15 -3.54 32.43
CA THR A 87 -20.59 -3.81 32.54
C THR A 87 -21.00 -5.06 31.77
N LEU A 88 -20.44 -5.28 30.58
CA LEU A 88 -20.70 -6.50 29.81
C LEU A 88 -20.20 -7.73 30.58
N TRP A 89 -18.96 -7.68 31.07
CA TRP A 89 -18.35 -8.75 31.84
C TRP A 89 -19.16 -9.08 33.10
N TYR A 90 -19.57 -8.06 33.86
CA TYR A 90 -20.35 -8.22 35.09
C TYR A 90 -21.70 -8.92 34.84
N LEU A 91 -22.36 -8.63 33.71
CA LEU A 91 -23.68 -9.19 33.40
C LEU A 91 -23.61 -10.56 32.68
N PHE A 92 -22.66 -10.74 31.77
CA PHE A 92 -22.63 -11.85 30.80
C PHE A 92 -21.50 -12.87 31.02
N VAL A 93 -20.48 -12.55 31.83
CA VAL A 93 -19.29 -13.39 31.97
C VAL A 93 -19.04 -13.79 33.42
N HIS A 94 -19.08 -12.83 34.34
CA HIS A 94 -18.81 -13.06 35.76
C HIS A 94 -19.81 -14.04 36.38
N ARG A 95 -19.31 -15.07 37.06
CA ARG A 95 -20.10 -16.00 37.86
C ARG A 95 -20.13 -15.53 39.32
N PHE A 96 -21.33 -15.31 39.83
CA PHE A 96 -21.57 -14.94 41.23
C PHE A 96 -21.44 -16.16 42.16
N PRO A 97 -21.45 -16.01 43.50
CA PRO A 97 -21.28 -17.12 44.44
C PRO A 97 -22.27 -18.29 44.27
N ASN A 98 -23.41 -18.05 43.62
CA ASN A 98 -24.39 -19.07 43.26
C ASN A 98 -24.04 -19.87 41.98
N GLY A 99 -22.86 -19.62 41.39
CA GLY A 99 -22.37 -20.24 40.14
C GLY A 99 -22.98 -19.68 38.86
N MET A 100 -23.96 -18.77 38.94
CA MET A 100 -24.69 -18.23 37.79
C MET A 100 -24.09 -16.91 37.31
N ARG A 101 -24.21 -16.66 36.01
CA ARG A 101 -24.00 -15.34 35.41
C ARG A 101 -25.13 -14.40 35.81
N GLY A 102 -24.89 -13.09 35.77
CA GLY A 102 -25.87 -12.09 36.19
C GLY A 102 -27.22 -12.22 35.48
N ILE A 103 -27.20 -12.43 34.16
CA ILE A 103 -28.41 -12.64 33.35
C ILE A 103 -29.14 -13.95 33.67
N GLU A 104 -28.42 -15.03 33.98
CA GLU A 104 -29.00 -16.34 34.35
C GLU A 104 -29.71 -16.24 35.70
N TRP A 105 -29.06 -15.59 36.66
CA TRP A 105 -29.64 -15.37 37.98
C TRP A 105 -30.91 -14.51 37.88
N PHE A 106 -30.87 -13.43 37.10
CA PHE A 106 -32.05 -12.61 36.86
C PHE A 106 -33.19 -13.39 36.18
N GLN A 107 -32.89 -14.23 35.19
CA GLN A 107 -33.89 -15.08 34.54
C GLN A 107 -34.58 -16.01 35.52
N ARG A 108 -33.81 -16.65 36.42
CA ARG A 108 -34.34 -17.57 37.43
C ARG A 108 -35.29 -16.88 38.40
N GLU A 109 -34.89 -15.73 38.94
CA GLU A 109 -35.63 -15.05 40.03
C GLU A 109 -36.74 -14.13 39.52
N LYS A 110 -36.51 -13.43 38.40
CA LYS A 110 -37.38 -12.34 37.93
C LYS A 110 -37.99 -12.61 36.54
N GLY A 111 -37.53 -13.63 35.81
CA GLY A 111 -37.97 -13.89 34.43
C GLY A 111 -39.47 -14.12 34.25
N ARG A 112 -40.18 -14.62 35.28
CA ARG A 112 -41.65 -14.80 35.25
C ARG A 112 -42.45 -13.50 35.31
N HIS A 113 -41.83 -12.41 35.75
CA HIS A 113 -42.46 -11.10 35.92
C HIS A 113 -42.19 -10.14 34.74
N LEU A 114 -41.52 -10.64 33.70
CA LEU A 114 -41.25 -9.87 32.48
C LEU A 114 -42.43 -9.93 31.50
N THR A 115 -42.54 -8.92 30.67
CA THR A 115 -43.38 -8.99 29.46
C THR A 115 -42.87 -10.10 28.56
N LEU A 116 -43.73 -10.63 27.68
CA LEU A 116 -43.35 -11.70 26.75
C LEU A 116 -42.12 -11.32 25.92
N GLU A 117 -42.07 -10.07 25.45
CA GLU A 117 -40.98 -9.52 24.63
C GLU A 117 -39.65 -9.48 25.39
N LEU A 118 -39.64 -8.95 26.62
CA LEU A 118 -38.42 -8.90 27.45
C LEU A 118 -37.99 -10.28 27.91
N LYS A 119 -38.94 -11.19 28.16
CA LYS A 119 -38.63 -12.59 28.50
C LYS A 119 -37.96 -13.30 27.33
N GLN A 120 -38.49 -13.17 26.12
CA GLN A 120 -37.88 -13.75 24.92
C GLN A 120 -36.48 -13.19 24.66
N MET A 121 -36.27 -11.90 24.89
CA MET A 121 -34.94 -11.28 24.81
C MET A 121 -33.98 -11.86 25.86
N LEU A 122 -34.41 -11.98 27.12
CA LEU A 122 -33.59 -12.58 28.17
C LEU A 122 -33.26 -14.05 27.90
N ASP A 123 -34.23 -14.81 27.38
CA ASP A 123 -34.02 -16.21 26.99
C ASP A 123 -32.97 -16.34 25.88
N ARG A 124 -32.92 -15.37 24.94
CA ARG A 124 -31.83 -15.29 23.95
C ARG A 124 -30.51 -14.94 24.62
N TRP A 125 -30.45 -13.92 25.47
CA TRP A 125 -29.23 -13.47 26.15
C TRP A 125 -28.53 -14.60 26.91
N VAL A 126 -29.30 -15.42 27.64
CA VAL A 126 -28.76 -16.56 28.40
C VAL A 126 -28.11 -17.60 27.50
N ARG A 127 -28.54 -17.72 26.24
CA ARG A 127 -27.99 -18.66 25.26
C ARG A 127 -26.82 -18.10 24.44
N LEU A 128 -26.54 -16.79 24.55
CA LEU A 128 -25.44 -16.19 23.80
C LEU A 128 -24.10 -16.70 24.32
N VAL A 129 -23.20 -16.99 23.38
CA VAL A 129 -21.79 -17.31 23.59
C VAL A 129 -20.97 -16.28 22.82
N PRO A 130 -19.82 -15.81 23.32
CA PRO A 130 -18.94 -14.92 22.58
C PRO A 130 -18.50 -15.56 21.25
N ARG A 131 -18.38 -14.74 20.21
CA ARG A 131 -17.98 -15.15 18.87
C ARG A 131 -16.83 -14.28 18.39
N LEU A 132 -15.79 -14.90 17.84
CA LEU A 132 -14.73 -14.18 17.12
C LEU A 132 -15.18 -14.01 15.68
N VAL A 133 -15.43 -12.77 15.27
CA VAL A 133 -15.91 -12.46 13.92
C VAL A 133 -14.96 -11.51 13.21
N GLN A 134 -14.85 -11.68 11.89
CA GLN A 134 -14.10 -10.79 11.01
C GLN A 134 -15.01 -10.23 9.94
N PHE A 135 -14.95 -8.92 9.71
CA PHE A 135 -15.64 -8.26 8.61
C PHE A 135 -15.00 -8.67 7.29
N VAL A 136 -15.81 -9.13 6.36
CA VAL A 136 -15.34 -9.61 5.06
C VAL A 136 -15.97 -8.83 3.91
N ASP A 137 -17.06 -8.11 4.14
CA ASP A 137 -17.78 -7.34 3.14
C ASP A 137 -18.66 -6.26 3.80
N ARG A 138 -19.11 -5.25 3.04
CA ARG A 138 -20.00 -4.17 3.50
C ARG A 138 -21.00 -3.75 2.43
N ASN A 139 -22.11 -3.17 2.85
CA ASN A 139 -23.05 -2.50 1.96
C ASN A 139 -23.72 -1.31 2.69
N ASP A 140 -24.62 -0.62 2.01
CA ASP A 140 -25.35 0.55 2.55
C ASP A 140 -26.15 0.28 3.83
N SER A 141 -26.42 -0.99 4.16
CA SER A 141 -27.27 -1.38 5.28
C SER A 141 -26.51 -2.02 6.45
N GLY A 142 -25.24 -2.37 6.29
CA GLY A 142 -24.43 -2.99 7.33
C GLY A 142 -23.19 -3.71 6.81
N VAL A 143 -22.70 -4.64 7.63
CA VAL A 143 -21.44 -5.35 7.43
C VAL A 143 -21.69 -6.85 7.41
N THR A 144 -21.06 -7.56 6.48
CA THR A 144 -21.02 -9.02 6.50
C THR A 144 -19.77 -9.45 7.24
N ALA A 145 -19.93 -10.29 8.25
CA ALA A 145 -18.86 -10.86 9.04
C ALA A 145 -18.84 -12.39 8.92
N VAL A 146 -17.67 -12.99 9.04
CA VAL A 146 -17.50 -14.44 9.16
C VAL A 146 -17.06 -14.75 10.57
N ASP A 147 -17.74 -15.70 11.21
CA ASP A 147 -17.27 -16.29 12.45
C ASP A 147 -16.04 -17.15 12.17
N ARG A 148 -14.92 -16.80 12.82
CA ARG A 148 -13.60 -17.40 12.60
C ARG A 148 -13.46 -18.80 13.15
N TRP A 149 -14.41 -19.25 13.98
CA TRP A 149 -14.44 -20.59 14.53
C TRP A 149 -15.31 -21.54 13.72
N THR A 150 -16.53 -21.11 13.39
CA THR A 150 -17.57 -21.93 12.74
C THR A 150 -17.65 -21.74 11.23
N GLY A 151 -17.08 -20.67 10.69
CA GLY A 151 -17.22 -20.27 9.28
C GLY A 151 -18.60 -19.69 8.92
N GLU A 152 -19.51 -19.53 9.89
CA GLU A 152 -20.83 -18.98 9.65
C GLU A 152 -20.74 -17.51 9.18
N THR A 153 -21.50 -17.18 8.15
CA THR A 153 -21.64 -15.80 7.66
C THR A 153 -22.77 -15.09 8.39
N LEU A 154 -22.48 -13.93 8.95
CA LEU A 154 -23.37 -13.14 9.81
C LEU A 154 -23.52 -11.74 9.23
N PHE A 155 -24.76 -11.26 9.10
CA PHE A 155 -25.02 -9.87 8.71
C PHE A 155 -25.22 -9.01 9.97
N LEU A 156 -24.42 -7.95 10.11
CA LEU A 156 -24.47 -6.98 11.20
C LEU A 156 -24.98 -5.63 10.67
N PRO A 157 -26.28 -5.30 10.88
CA PRO A 157 -26.84 -4.04 10.40
C PRO A 157 -26.19 -2.83 11.08
N PHE A 158 -26.05 -1.73 10.34
CA PHE A 158 -25.65 -0.47 10.96
C PHE A 158 -26.64 -0.08 12.06
N SER A 159 -26.09 0.29 13.21
CA SER A 159 -26.85 0.54 14.44
C SER A 159 -26.05 1.35 15.45
N GLU A 160 -26.66 1.69 16.59
CA GLU A 160 -25.99 2.43 17.67
C GLU A 160 -24.70 1.77 18.15
N THR A 161 -24.65 0.42 18.13
CA THR A 161 -23.47 -0.35 18.57
C THR A 161 -22.51 -0.70 17.43
N MET A 162 -22.89 -0.46 16.18
CA MET A 162 -22.07 -0.66 14.99
C MET A 162 -22.32 0.48 13.99
N PRO A 163 -21.84 1.70 14.25
CA PRO A 163 -22.17 2.86 13.42
C PRO A 163 -21.37 2.89 12.12
N ASN A 164 -20.14 2.34 12.11
CA ASN A 164 -19.22 2.39 10.99
C ASN A 164 -18.50 1.04 10.83
N VAL A 165 -18.01 0.80 9.62
CA VAL A 165 -17.20 -0.38 9.27
C VAL A 165 -15.72 -0.01 9.15
N VAL A 166 -14.87 -0.92 9.58
CA VAL A 166 -13.43 -0.87 9.30
C VAL A 166 -13.07 -2.06 8.39
N PRO A 167 -12.24 -1.87 7.35
CA PRO A 167 -11.85 -2.96 6.45
C PRO A 167 -11.18 -4.10 7.21
N TRP A 168 -11.65 -5.33 6.99
CA TRP A 168 -11.05 -6.57 7.53
C TRP A 168 -10.89 -6.66 9.05
N GLY A 169 -11.40 -5.68 9.79
CA GLY A 169 -11.39 -5.71 11.25
C GLY A 169 -12.35 -6.75 11.78
N GLY A 170 -12.44 -6.85 13.09
CA GLY A 170 -13.28 -7.84 13.74
C GLY A 170 -13.44 -7.58 15.22
N MET A 171 -14.06 -8.52 15.92
CA MET A 171 -14.27 -8.44 17.36
C MET A 171 -14.49 -9.81 17.96
N PHE A 172 -14.21 -9.94 19.26
CA PHE A 172 -14.70 -11.04 20.08
C PHE A 172 -15.87 -10.54 20.92
N ALA A 173 -17.10 -10.87 20.52
CA ALA A 173 -18.30 -10.22 21.05
C ALA A 173 -19.51 -11.16 21.13
N PHE A 174 -20.49 -10.76 21.96
CA PHE A 174 -21.80 -11.39 22.01
C PHE A 174 -22.69 -10.80 20.91
N LEU A 175 -23.21 -11.65 20.02
CA LEU A 175 -24.03 -11.24 18.88
C LEU A 175 -25.46 -11.76 19.06
N GLU A 176 -26.41 -10.85 19.31
CA GLU A 176 -27.83 -11.18 19.46
C GLU A 176 -28.56 -11.18 18.10
N PRO A 177 -29.21 -12.29 17.71
CA PRO A 177 -30.05 -12.31 16.51
C PRO A 177 -31.35 -11.53 16.72
N PHE A 178 -31.69 -10.66 15.77
CA PHE A 178 -32.96 -9.92 15.73
C PHE A 178 -33.33 -9.54 14.29
N ASP A 179 -34.60 -9.75 13.91
CA ASP A 179 -35.06 -9.69 12.51
C ASP A 179 -34.11 -10.50 11.60
N ASP A 180 -33.53 -9.87 10.57
CA ASP A 180 -32.66 -10.49 9.57
C ASP A 180 -31.17 -10.21 9.82
N GLY A 181 -30.77 -9.92 11.07
CA GLY A 181 -29.39 -9.57 11.38
C GLY A 181 -28.95 -9.85 12.82
N TYR A 182 -27.69 -9.56 13.10
CA TYR A 182 -27.03 -9.74 14.37
C TYR A 182 -26.59 -8.41 14.96
N TYR A 183 -26.85 -8.20 16.25
CA TYR A 183 -26.56 -6.96 16.95
C TYR A 183 -25.61 -7.20 18.12
N ILE A 184 -24.60 -6.34 18.25
CA ILE A 184 -23.61 -6.42 19.32
C ILE A 184 -24.27 -6.17 20.66
N GLN A 185 -24.06 -7.08 21.62
CA GLN A 185 -24.54 -6.97 22.99
C GLN A 185 -23.51 -6.28 23.88
N GLY A 186 -23.90 -5.14 24.47
CA GLY A 186 -23.03 -4.33 25.32
C GLY A 186 -21.89 -3.66 24.55
N ALA A 187 -20.77 -3.43 25.23
CA ALA A 187 -19.56 -2.89 24.63
C ALA A 187 -18.80 -4.00 23.89
N ALA A 188 -18.31 -3.71 22.69
CA ALA A 188 -17.35 -4.54 21.98
C ALA A 188 -16.19 -3.68 21.50
N SER A 189 -15.01 -4.29 21.42
CA SER A 189 -13.85 -3.61 20.88
C SER A 189 -13.52 -4.16 19.50
N ILE A 190 -13.47 -3.25 18.53
CA ILE A 190 -13.11 -3.56 17.15
C ILE A 190 -11.59 -3.55 17.04
N ILE A 191 -11.03 -4.66 16.55
CA ILE A 191 -9.60 -4.87 16.32
C ILE A 191 -9.32 -4.99 14.83
N GLY A 192 -8.09 -4.66 14.42
CA GLY A 192 -7.64 -4.83 13.03
C GLY A 192 -7.45 -6.31 12.64
N PRO A 193 -7.21 -6.61 11.36
CA PRO A 193 -7.08 -7.98 10.84
C PRO A 193 -5.99 -8.81 11.53
N ASP A 194 -4.84 -8.22 11.86
CA ASP A 194 -3.81 -8.93 12.65
C ASP A 194 -4.27 -9.22 14.08
N GLY A 195 -5.11 -8.35 14.65
CA GLY A 195 -5.74 -8.60 15.94
C GLY A 195 -6.69 -9.79 15.89
N VAL A 196 -7.48 -9.88 14.83
CA VAL A 196 -8.36 -11.04 14.62
C VAL A 196 -7.54 -12.32 14.51
N ARG A 197 -6.47 -12.32 13.71
CA ARG A 197 -5.55 -13.47 13.57
C ARG A 197 -4.95 -13.88 14.93
N LYS A 198 -4.40 -12.93 15.70
CA LYS A 198 -3.85 -13.23 17.04
C LYS A 198 -4.90 -13.74 18.02
N ALA A 199 -6.11 -13.20 18.00
CA ALA A 199 -7.19 -13.69 18.84
C ALA A 199 -7.62 -15.12 18.45
N GLU A 200 -7.62 -15.44 17.16
CA GLU A 200 -7.89 -16.77 16.64
C GLU A 200 -6.81 -17.78 17.05
N GLU A 201 -5.54 -17.41 16.93
CA GLU A 201 -4.40 -18.22 17.39
C GLU A 201 -4.46 -18.49 18.89
N GLN A 202 -4.71 -17.47 19.71
CA GLN A 202 -4.86 -17.61 21.16
C GLN A 202 -6.02 -18.55 21.52
N LEU A 203 -7.16 -18.41 20.84
CA LEU A 203 -8.32 -19.28 21.03
C LEU A 203 -7.98 -20.73 20.70
N ARG A 204 -7.31 -20.98 19.56
CA ARG A 204 -6.90 -22.34 19.13
C ARG A 204 -5.90 -22.97 20.11
N ALA A 205 -4.94 -22.20 20.60
CA ALA A 205 -3.97 -22.67 21.59
C ALA A 205 -4.67 -23.06 22.91
N LEU A 206 -5.55 -22.20 23.44
CA LEU A 206 -6.27 -22.49 24.68
C LEU A 206 -7.18 -23.73 24.57
N LEU A 207 -7.83 -23.94 23.42
CA LEU A 207 -8.64 -25.14 23.17
C LEU A 207 -7.79 -26.42 23.22
N GLN A 208 -6.58 -26.37 22.65
CA GLN A 208 -5.65 -27.50 22.67
C GLN A 208 -5.07 -27.77 24.07
N GLU A 209 -4.80 -26.72 24.85
CA GLU A 209 -4.19 -26.84 26.18
C GLU A 209 -5.17 -27.30 27.26
N THR A 210 -6.45 -26.89 27.16
CA THR A 210 -7.44 -27.09 28.23
C THR A 210 -8.41 -28.24 28.00
N ASP A 211 -8.57 -28.70 26.74
CA ASP A 211 -9.59 -29.67 26.32
C ASP A 211 -11.04 -29.27 26.71
N MET A 212 -11.27 -27.98 26.97
CA MET A 212 -12.61 -27.46 27.30
C MET A 212 -13.47 -27.30 26.03
N PRO A 213 -14.79 -27.50 26.12
CA PRO A 213 -15.72 -27.09 25.07
C PRO A 213 -15.58 -25.59 24.78
N TYR A 214 -15.75 -25.19 23.50
CA TYR A 214 -15.64 -23.80 23.07
C TYR A 214 -16.49 -22.86 23.91
N GLU A 215 -17.73 -23.25 24.23
CA GLU A 215 -18.65 -22.42 24.98
C GLU A 215 -18.13 -22.11 26.38
N GLU A 216 -17.56 -23.10 27.07
CA GLU A 216 -16.98 -22.91 28.40
C GLU A 216 -15.71 -22.05 28.34
N LEU A 217 -14.83 -22.36 27.38
CA LEU A 217 -13.57 -21.65 27.17
C LEU A 217 -13.78 -20.18 26.84
N ALA A 218 -14.73 -19.87 25.95
CA ALA A 218 -15.04 -18.52 25.51
C ALA A 218 -15.47 -17.60 26.67
N PHE A 219 -16.10 -18.14 27.72
CA PHE A 219 -16.39 -17.39 28.95
C PHE A 219 -15.18 -17.29 29.88
N CYS A 220 -14.51 -18.41 30.16
CA CYS A 220 -13.39 -18.44 31.11
C CYS A 220 -12.22 -17.53 30.68
N TYR A 221 -11.96 -17.47 29.37
CA TYR A 221 -10.84 -16.72 28.78
C TYR A 221 -11.29 -15.49 28.01
N PHE A 222 -12.49 -14.97 28.27
CA PHE A 222 -13.05 -13.84 27.52
C PHE A 222 -12.10 -12.64 27.44
N LEU A 223 -11.56 -12.20 28.58
CA LEU A 223 -10.67 -11.04 28.64
C LEU A 223 -9.28 -11.34 28.04
N ASP A 224 -8.81 -12.59 28.11
CA ASP A 224 -7.54 -13.03 27.51
C ASP A 224 -7.60 -12.96 25.98
N ILE A 225 -8.69 -13.44 25.38
CA ILE A 225 -8.88 -13.44 23.92
C ILE A 225 -8.99 -12.00 23.40
N VAL A 226 -9.73 -11.13 24.10
CA VAL A 226 -9.83 -9.71 23.72
C VAL A 226 -8.48 -9.00 23.84
N ASP A 227 -7.72 -9.23 24.93
CA ASP A 227 -6.38 -8.67 25.13
C ASP A 227 -5.38 -9.10 24.05
N ALA A 228 -5.40 -10.39 23.68
CA ALA A 228 -4.57 -10.94 22.61
C ALA A 228 -4.81 -10.20 21.28
N GLY A 229 -6.09 -9.95 20.93
CA GLY A 229 -6.43 -9.20 19.74
C GLY A 229 -5.93 -7.76 19.74
N HIS A 230 -5.86 -7.12 20.91
CA HIS A 230 -5.36 -5.75 21.04
C HIS A 230 -3.83 -5.68 20.97
N SER A 231 -3.17 -6.72 21.45
CA SER A 231 -1.70 -6.88 21.45
C SER A 231 -1.11 -7.08 20.04
N ALA A 232 -1.93 -7.29 19.01
CA ALA A 232 -1.46 -7.18 17.62
C ALA A 232 -1.21 -5.73 17.17
N SER A 233 -1.98 -4.80 17.73
CA SER A 233 -2.01 -3.40 17.30
C SER A 233 -1.11 -2.48 18.15
N SER A 234 -0.48 -3.01 19.19
CA SER A 234 0.28 -2.20 20.14
C SER A 234 1.62 -1.76 19.54
N ARG A 235 1.65 -0.52 19.06
CA ARG A 235 2.87 0.22 18.67
C ARG A 235 3.97 0.22 19.74
N SER A 236 3.65 -0.12 20.99
CA SER A 236 4.53 -0.09 22.16
C SER A 236 5.58 -1.20 22.20
N GLU A 237 5.55 -2.20 21.32
CA GLU A 237 6.52 -3.31 21.31
C GLU A 237 7.52 -3.25 20.14
N ARG A 238 7.47 -2.22 19.29
CA ARG A 238 8.51 -2.06 18.26
C ARG A 238 9.80 -1.59 18.93
N GLU A 239 10.89 -2.34 18.73
CA GLU A 239 12.23 -1.87 19.01
C GLU A 239 12.41 -0.45 18.43
N THR A 240 13.19 0.39 19.08
CA THR A 240 13.45 1.76 18.60
C THR A 240 14.86 1.84 18.04
N GLU A 241 15.04 2.68 17.03
CA GLU A 241 16.35 3.07 16.51
C GLU A 241 16.49 4.59 16.50
N SER A 242 17.75 5.03 16.43
CA SER A 242 18.08 6.45 16.35
C SER A 242 18.28 6.83 14.89
N VAL A 243 17.59 7.87 14.44
CA VAL A 243 17.83 8.50 13.14
C VAL A 243 18.38 9.90 13.32
N GLU A 244 19.31 10.28 12.46
CA GLU A 244 19.99 11.57 12.52
C GLU A 244 19.39 12.54 11.51
N GLN A 245 18.95 13.70 12.00
CA GLN A 245 18.59 14.83 11.16
C GLN A 245 19.77 15.79 11.08
N TRP A 246 20.27 16.00 9.88
CA TRP A 246 21.41 16.87 9.59
C TRP A 246 20.92 18.27 9.30
N THR A 247 21.64 19.28 9.80
CA THR A 247 21.41 20.68 9.46
C THR A 247 22.74 21.33 9.06
N ILE A 248 22.75 21.94 7.87
CA ILE A 248 23.96 22.48 7.25
C ILE A 248 23.68 23.90 6.79
N VAL A 249 24.54 24.82 7.17
CA VAL A 249 24.43 26.23 6.79
C VAL A 249 25.53 26.57 5.81
N TYR A 250 25.16 27.10 4.65
CA TYR A 250 26.04 27.55 3.58
C TYR A 250 26.05 29.07 3.53
N ASP A 251 27.22 29.70 3.37
CA ASP A 251 27.36 31.06 2.87
C ASP A 251 27.36 31.03 1.35
N VAL A 252 26.45 31.78 0.75
CA VAL A 252 26.26 31.95 -0.69
C VAL A 252 26.18 33.44 -1.02
N PRO A 253 26.44 33.86 -2.27
CA PRO A 253 26.31 35.26 -2.68
C PRO A 253 24.95 35.88 -2.36
N ASP A 254 23.89 35.16 -2.71
CA ASP A 254 22.49 35.54 -2.47
C ASP A 254 21.61 34.27 -2.37
N ALA A 255 21.10 34.02 -1.17
CA ALA A 255 20.29 32.84 -0.88
C ALA A 255 18.96 32.82 -1.64
N ARG A 256 18.37 33.99 -1.93
CA ARG A 256 17.10 34.07 -2.66
C ARG A 256 17.31 33.70 -4.12
N SER A 257 18.35 34.28 -4.74
CA SER A 257 18.75 33.94 -6.10
C SER A 257 19.08 32.45 -6.23
N ALA A 258 19.78 31.88 -5.23
CA ALA A 258 20.10 30.45 -5.21
C ALA A 258 18.87 29.56 -5.26
N LEU A 259 17.93 29.74 -4.33
CA LEU A 259 16.71 28.91 -4.28
C LEU A 259 15.84 29.10 -5.53
N ARG A 260 15.72 30.32 -6.07
CA ARG A 260 14.97 30.56 -7.31
C ARG A 260 15.60 29.93 -8.54
N GLN A 261 16.92 29.88 -8.62
CA GLN A 261 17.60 29.17 -9.71
C GLN A 261 17.44 27.66 -9.58
N LEU A 262 17.53 27.10 -8.37
CA LEU A 262 17.23 25.67 -8.14
C LEU A 262 15.82 25.32 -8.62
N GLU A 263 14.82 26.15 -8.31
CA GLU A 263 13.44 25.98 -8.80
C GLU A 263 13.34 26.09 -10.33
N GLN A 264 13.97 27.10 -10.93
CA GLN A 264 13.96 27.30 -12.38
C GLN A 264 14.55 26.10 -13.14
N HIS A 265 15.55 25.43 -12.56
CA HIS A 265 16.17 24.23 -13.10
C HIS A 265 15.47 22.93 -12.67
N GLY A 266 14.33 23.01 -11.97
CA GLY A 266 13.54 21.85 -11.55
C GLY A 266 14.17 21.01 -10.44
N MET A 267 15.20 21.53 -9.77
CA MET A 267 15.90 20.87 -8.66
C MET A 267 15.35 21.27 -7.28
N GLY A 268 14.67 22.41 -7.20
CA GLY A 268 14.04 22.92 -5.98
C GLY A 268 12.55 23.19 -6.16
N ILE A 269 11.84 23.25 -5.04
CA ILE A 269 10.44 23.66 -4.96
C ILE A 269 10.38 24.81 -3.96
N ILE A 270 9.79 25.95 -4.31
CA ILE A 270 9.62 27.06 -3.37
C ILE A 270 8.30 26.90 -2.62
N ASP A 271 8.40 26.77 -1.30
CA ASP A 271 7.26 26.56 -0.40
C ASP A 271 6.71 27.89 0.13
N GLU A 272 7.60 28.83 0.47
CA GLU A 272 7.23 30.12 1.06
C GLU A 272 8.27 31.20 0.70
N GLU A 273 7.82 32.41 0.35
CA GLU A 273 8.72 33.54 0.15
C GLU A 273 8.18 34.80 0.84
N THR A 274 8.99 35.35 1.75
CA THR A 274 8.70 36.60 2.49
C THR A 274 9.76 37.64 2.20
N GLY A 275 9.65 38.85 2.77
CA GLY A 275 10.71 39.86 2.66
C GLY A 275 12.02 39.45 3.34
N GLU A 276 11.95 38.63 4.40
CA GLU A 276 13.10 38.27 5.24
C GLU A 276 13.74 36.93 4.86
N ALA A 277 12.95 35.97 4.37
CA ALA A 277 13.41 34.62 4.07
C ALA A 277 12.69 34.02 2.86
N ILE A 278 13.37 33.08 2.19
CA ILE A 278 12.79 32.17 1.20
C ILE A 278 12.92 30.74 1.75
N LYS A 279 11.87 29.93 1.67
CA LYS A 279 11.89 28.53 2.06
C LYS A 279 11.49 27.67 0.88
N GLY A 280 12.10 26.51 0.79
CA GLY A 280 11.81 25.56 -0.23
C GLY A 280 12.25 24.17 0.17
N SER A 281 12.18 23.26 -0.79
CA SER A 281 12.57 21.88 -0.63
C SER A 281 13.40 21.45 -1.83
N LEU A 282 14.34 20.54 -1.60
CA LEU A 282 15.18 19.94 -2.63
C LEU A 282 14.45 18.71 -3.19
N ARG A 283 14.30 18.66 -4.51
CA ARG A 283 13.55 17.63 -5.23
C ARG A 283 14.43 16.41 -5.49
N GLY A 284 13.87 15.22 -5.22
CA GLY A 284 14.44 13.91 -5.51
C GLY A 284 13.75 13.24 -6.69
N LEU A 285 13.29 12.00 -6.50
CA LEU A 285 12.52 11.26 -7.51
C LEU A 285 11.11 11.83 -7.66
N THR A 286 10.61 11.87 -8.89
CA THR A 286 9.23 12.25 -9.19
C THR A 286 8.43 11.01 -9.56
N TYR A 287 7.26 10.83 -8.95
CA TYR A 287 6.29 9.80 -9.28
C TYR A 287 5.09 10.42 -9.96
N GLU A 288 4.55 9.79 -10.99
CA GLU A 288 3.25 10.12 -11.56
C GLU A 288 2.25 9.07 -11.13
N TYR A 289 1.22 9.53 -10.43
CA TYR A 289 0.05 8.76 -10.06
C TYR A 289 -1.10 9.11 -11.02
N SER A 290 -1.67 8.09 -11.67
CA SER A 290 -2.85 8.21 -12.52
C SER A 290 -3.96 7.32 -12.00
N ASP A 291 -5.17 7.86 -11.94
CA ASP A 291 -6.31 7.18 -11.36
C ASP A 291 -7.61 7.63 -12.02
N GLU A 292 -8.57 6.71 -12.16
CA GLU A 292 -9.87 7.01 -12.80
C GLU A 292 -10.73 8.01 -12.01
N LEU A 293 -10.49 8.17 -10.71
CA LEU A 293 -11.15 9.20 -9.90
C LEU A 293 -10.48 10.57 -10.03
N ALA A 294 -9.22 10.62 -10.50
CA ALA A 294 -8.51 11.87 -10.71
C ALA A 294 -8.88 12.49 -12.06
N SER A 295 -9.00 13.81 -12.11
CA SER A 295 -9.21 14.57 -13.34
C SER A 295 -7.99 14.58 -14.27
N GLY A 296 -6.81 14.24 -13.74
CA GLY A 296 -5.54 14.16 -14.44
C GLY A 296 -4.44 13.50 -13.62
N PRO A 297 -3.21 13.39 -14.15
CA PRO A 297 -2.07 12.84 -13.41
C PRO A 297 -1.73 13.73 -12.21
N ILE A 298 -1.47 13.09 -11.07
CA ILE A 298 -0.97 13.71 -9.84
C ILE A 298 0.53 13.40 -9.76
N TYR A 299 1.37 14.40 -9.53
CA TYR A 299 2.80 14.17 -9.37
C TYR A 299 3.19 14.20 -7.90
N LEU A 300 4.06 13.29 -7.48
CA LEU A 300 4.61 13.22 -6.14
C LEU A 300 6.12 13.35 -6.25
N ASP A 301 6.66 14.44 -5.76
CA ASP A 301 8.10 14.67 -5.69
C ASP A 301 8.61 14.28 -4.32
N GLU A 302 9.50 13.30 -4.27
CA GLU A 302 10.24 12.99 -3.05
C GLU A 302 11.11 14.18 -2.66
N LEU A 303 11.02 14.59 -1.38
CA LEU A 303 11.78 15.71 -0.86
C LEU A 303 12.99 15.18 -0.11
N VAL A 304 14.15 15.36 -0.72
CA VAL A 304 15.43 14.91 -0.15
C VAL A 304 15.94 15.88 0.93
N GLY A 305 15.37 17.07 1.08
CA GLY A 305 15.72 17.99 2.16
C GLY A 305 14.96 19.31 2.09
N PHE A 306 14.94 20.04 3.21
CA PHE A 306 14.28 21.34 3.35
C PHE A 306 15.33 22.46 3.35
N LEU A 307 15.04 23.54 2.64
CA LEU A 307 15.92 24.69 2.41
C LEU A 307 15.31 25.95 3.04
N GLU A 308 16.14 26.73 3.73
CA GLU A 308 15.80 28.09 4.19
C GLU A 308 16.92 29.06 3.82
N GLY A 309 16.60 30.03 2.95
CA GLY A 309 17.49 31.10 2.53
C GLY A 309 17.22 32.41 3.27
N LYS A 310 18.25 33.01 3.88
CA LYS A 310 18.23 34.33 4.54
C LYS A 310 19.47 35.13 4.19
N GLY A 311 19.31 36.21 3.42
CA GLY A 311 20.41 37.06 2.97
C GLY A 311 21.46 36.26 2.21
N ARG A 312 22.61 36.01 2.84
CA ARG A 312 23.71 35.21 2.30
C ARG A 312 23.74 33.76 2.78
N THR A 313 22.79 33.35 3.60
CA THR A 313 22.80 32.01 4.21
C THR A 313 21.74 31.12 3.60
N VAL A 314 22.10 29.90 3.21
CA VAL A 314 21.17 28.82 2.89
C VAL A 314 21.32 27.73 3.94
N THR A 315 20.24 27.37 4.61
CA THR A 315 20.20 26.29 5.59
C THR A 315 19.49 25.10 4.98
N LEU A 316 20.16 23.95 4.97
CA LEU A 316 19.59 22.66 4.61
C LEU A 316 19.26 21.88 5.88
N SER A 317 18.07 21.29 5.95
CA SER A 317 17.69 20.32 6.98
C SER A 317 17.19 19.04 6.33
N SER A 318 17.76 17.88 6.67
CA SER A 318 17.34 16.60 6.09
C SER A 318 17.59 15.38 6.97
N PHE A 319 16.77 14.34 6.78
CA PHE A 319 17.00 12.98 7.26
C PHE A 319 17.70 12.10 6.21
N ASP A 320 17.74 12.57 4.96
CA ASP A 320 18.45 11.91 3.88
C ASP A 320 19.93 12.32 3.94
N VAL A 321 20.79 11.32 4.05
CA VAL A 321 22.24 11.49 4.08
C VAL A 321 22.79 12.06 2.76
N ASN A 322 22.01 12.04 1.67
CA ASN A 322 22.34 12.67 0.39
C ASN A 322 22.18 14.17 0.33
N ALA A 323 21.34 14.74 1.20
CA ALA A 323 20.78 16.05 0.93
C ALA A 323 21.85 17.14 0.79
N GLU A 324 22.91 17.03 1.61
CA GLU A 324 24.08 17.93 1.57
C GLU A 324 24.72 17.93 0.20
N ARG A 325 24.97 16.72 -0.30
CA ARG A 325 25.68 16.49 -1.54
C ARG A 325 24.85 16.98 -2.73
N VAL A 326 23.58 16.59 -2.79
CA VAL A 326 22.65 17.01 -3.86
C VAL A 326 22.54 18.53 -3.91
N LEU A 327 22.41 19.19 -2.76
CA LEU A 327 22.33 20.65 -2.72
C LEU A 327 23.64 21.30 -3.16
N THR A 328 24.78 20.79 -2.69
CA THR A 328 26.10 21.36 -3.00
C THR A 328 26.37 21.31 -4.51
N GLU A 329 26.15 20.16 -5.13
CA GLU A 329 26.28 19.99 -6.59
C GLU A 329 25.29 20.86 -7.36
N ALA A 330 24.04 20.94 -6.91
CA ALA A 330 23.03 21.74 -7.55
C ALA A 330 23.40 23.24 -7.51
N LEU A 331 23.93 23.73 -6.38
CA LEU A 331 24.42 25.11 -6.24
C LEU A 331 25.64 25.38 -7.12
N GLU A 332 26.59 24.44 -7.22
CA GLU A 332 27.74 24.56 -8.11
C GLU A 332 27.33 24.59 -9.60
N ALA A 333 26.41 23.72 -10.00
CA ALA A 333 25.92 23.61 -11.38
C ALA A 333 25.26 24.90 -11.88
N ILE A 334 24.55 25.62 -11.00
CA ILE A 334 23.95 26.92 -11.31
C ILE A 334 24.93 28.10 -11.12
N GLY A 335 26.21 27.83 -10.88
CA GLY A 335 27.24 28.85 -10.71
C GLY A 335 27.12 29.64 -9.40
N MET A 336 26.54 29.04 -8.36
CA MET A 336 26.36 29.65 -7.04
C MET A 336 27.43 29.13 -6.06
N PRO A 337 28.56 29.83 -5.87
CA PRO A 337 29.59 29.36 -4.95
C PRO A 337 29.04 29.29 -3.53
N ALA A 338 29.17 28.13 -2.88
CA ALA A 338 28.64 27.88 -1.55
C ALA A 338 29.76 27.40 -0.63
N GLN A 339 29.90 28.01 0.55
CA GLN A 339 30.85 27.58 1.57
C GLN A 339 30.09 27.13 2.81
N VAL A 340 30.35 25.91 3.30
CA VAL A 340 29.73 25.46 4.55
C VAL A 340 30.28 26.23 5.74
N VAL A 341 29.38 26.83 6.51
CA VAL A 341 29.64 27.65 7.70
C VAL A 341 29.43 26.84 8.98
N LEU A 342 28.40 25.99 9.00
CA LEU A 342 28.02 25.23 10.19
C LEU A 342 27.44 23.88 9.82
N ARG A 343 27.76 22.85 10.60
CA ARG A 343 27.06 21.57 10.62
C ARG A 343 26.56 21.29 12.03
N SER A 344 25.31 20.84 12.14
CA SER A 344 24.76 20.32 13.38
C SER A 344 23.88 19.10 13.10
N VAL A 345 23.77 18.22 14.09
CA VAL A 345 22.99 16.98 14.01
C VAL A 345 22.03 16.93 15.17
N LYS A 346 20.79 16.53 14.89
CA LYS A 346 19.77 16.24 15.90
C LYS A 346 19.36 14.79 15.79
N THR A 347 19.54 14.03 16.86
CA THR A 347 19.10 12.63 16.94
C THR A 347 17.62 12.57 17.31
N HIS A 348 16.87 11.75 16.59
CA HIS A 348 15.48 11.42 16.88
C HIS A 348 15.35 9.92 17.13
N VAL A 349 14.50 9.55 18.09
CA VAL A 349 14.19 8.14 18.36
C VAL A 349 12.93 7.79 17.59
N VAL A 350 13.04 6.82 16.68
CA VAL A 350 11.92 6.33 15.86
C VAL A 350 11.75 4.83 16.06
N PRO A 351 10.56 4.26 15.77
CA PRO A 351 10.42 2.81 15.71
C PRO A 351 11.35 2.22 14.64
N LYS A 352 11.96 1.08 14.95
CA LYS A 352 12.88 0.34 14.07
C LYS A 352 12.20 0.01 12.74
N GLY A 353 12.92 0.22 11.64
CA GLY A 353 12.44 -0.02 10.28
C GLY A 353 11.51 1.06 9.73
N VAL A 354 11.40 2.21 10.39
CA VAL A 354 10.60 3.36 9.89
C VAL A 354 11.47 4.26 9.02
N LYS A 355 11.13 4.37 7.74
CA LYS A 355 11.71 5.36 6.83
C LYS A 355 10.93 6.68 6.90
N LEU A 356 11.63 7.79 7.15
CA LEU A 356 11.04 9.13 7.17
C LEU A 356 11.11 9.74 5.76
N LEU A 357 10.00 9.65 5.03
CA LEU A 357 9.88 10.18 3.68
C LEU A 357 8.96 11.39 3.65
N SER A 358 9.35 12.41 2.89
CA SER A 358 8.56 13.62 2.67
C SER A 358 8.28 13.76 1.17
N TYR A 359 7.07 14.21 0.84
CA TYR A 359 6.64 14.38 -0.54
C TYR A 359 5.96 15.73 -0.75
N HIS A 360 6.29 16.39 -1.84
CA HIS A 360 5.47 17.44 -2.41
C HIS A 360 4.50 16.81 -3.41
N VAL A 361 3.23 17.22 -3.39
CA VAL A 361 2.20 16.65 -4.26
C VAL A 361 1.60 17.73 -5.14
N GLU A 362 1.81 17.61 -6.44
CA GLU A 362 1.22 18.48 -7.45
C GLU A 362 -0.12 17.87 -7.92
N LEU A 363 -1.21 18.55 -7.58
CA LEU A 363 -2.56 18.16 -7.99
C LEU A 363 -3.00 18.87 -9.28
N PRO A 364 -3.78 18.20 -10.15
CA PRO A 364 -4.46 18.88 -11.26
C PRO A 364 -5.33 20.06 -10.79
N PRO A 365 -5.52 21.09 -11.63
CA PRO A 365 -6.40 22.21 -11.30
C PRO A 365 -7.83 21.75 -10.99
N GLY A 366 -8.33 22.09 -9.80
CA GLY A 366 -9.67 21.73 -9.34
C GLY A 366 -9.79 20.33 -8.75
N GLU A 367 -8.70 19.57 -8.65
CA GLU A 367 -8.68 18.26 -8.00
C GLU A 367 -8.95 18.40 -6.48
N PRO A 368 -9.76 17.51 -5.87
CA PRO A 368 -9.96 17.52 -4.43
C PRO A 368 -8.67 17.27 -3.65
N PRO A 369 -8.38 18.02 -2.56
CA PRO A 369 -7.14 17.87 -1.79
C PRO A 369 -6.92 16.47 -1.21
N TYR A 370 -7.99 15.73 -0.90
CA TYR A 370 -7.89 14.36 -0.38
C TYR A 370 -7.19 13.42 -1.37
N MET A 371 -7.20 13.72 -2.67
CA MET A 371 -6.52 12.90 -3.68
C MET A 371 -5.01 12.88 -3.48
N ALA A 372 -4.42 13.89 -2.85
CA ALA A 372 -3.00 13.86 -2.49
C ALA A 372 -2.70 12.74 -1.49
N LEU A 373 -3.56 12.54 -0.48
CA LEU A 373 -3.41 11.48 0.52
C LEU A 373 -3.61 10.09 -0.09
N VAL A 374 -4.57 9.97 -1.00
CA VAL A 374 -4.85 8.72 -1.74
C VAL A 374 -3.68 8.36 -2.64
N ALA A 375 -3.18 9.32 -3.42
CA ALA A 375 -2.04 9.13 -4.32
C ALA A 375 -0.77 8.77 -3.54
N ASN A 376 -0.48 9.47 -2.44
CA ASN A 376 0.66 9.19 -1.59
C ASN A 376 0.58 7.79 -0.97
N SER A 377 -0.60 7.39 -0.49
CA SER A 377 -0.79 6.06 0.07
C SER A 377 -0.63 4.98 -1.01
N ALA A 378 -1.25 5.13 -2.19
CA ALA A 378 -1.09 4.20 -3.30
C ALA A 378 0.37 4.05 -3.75
N MET A 379 1.14 5.15 -3.79
CA MET A 379 2.56 5.13 -4.10
C MET A 379 3.37 4.39 -3.01
N MET A 380 3.04 4.62 -1.74
CA MET A 380 3.64 3.88 -0.62
C MET A 380 3.33 2.37 -0.72
N LEU A 381 2.11 1.99 -1.11
CA LEU A 381 1.76 0.59 -1.36
C LEU A 381 2.71 -0.04 -2.37
N GLU A 382 2.85 0.56 -3.56
CA GLU A 382 3.74 0.04 -4.61
C GLU A 382 5.20 -0.09 -4.13
N GLN A 383 5.72 0.88 -3.40
CA GLN A 383 7.07 0.77 -2.84
C GLN A 383 7.17 -0.38 -1.84
N MET A 384 6.21 -0.49 -0.91
CA MET A 384 6.22 -1.51 0.14
C MET A 384 6.10 -2.93 -0.40
N LEU A 385 5.50 -3.14 -1.58
CA LEU A 385 5.46 -4.47 -2.20
C LEU A 385 6.83 -5.05 -2.50
N HIS A 386 7.82 -4.18 -2.68
CA HIS A 386 9.18 -4.53 -3.06
C HIS A 386 10.16 -4.35 -1.91
N VAL A 387 9.71 -3.93 -0.73
CA VAL A 387 10.51 -3.90 0.50
C VAL A 387 10.39 -5.27 1.15
N PRO A 388 11.50 -5.92 1.45
CA PRO A 388 11.45 -7.13 2.25
C PRO A 388 11.40 -6.95 3.73
N HIS A 389 10.95 -8.04 4.31
CA HIS A 389 10.60 -8.12 5.69
C HIS A 389 11.46 -9.19 6.38
N GLU A 390 11.98 -8.85 7.55
CA GLU A 390 12.77 -9.78 8.39
C GLU A 390 11.96 -11.03 8.74
N GLU A 391 10.64 -10.88 9.00
CA GLU A 391 9.72 -11.98 9.29
C GLU A 391 9.61 -13.02 8.17
N TRP A 392 9.98 -12.67 6.93
CA TRP A 392 9.98 -13.55 5.77
C TRP A 392 11.38 -13.83 5.24
N GLN A 393 12.38 -13.80 6.12
CA GLN A 393 13.78 -14.10 5.80
C GLN A 393 14.34 -13.20 4.68
N GLY A 394 13.92 -11.93 4.67
CA GLY A 394 14.38 -10.98 3.66
C GLY A 394 13.68 -11.09 2.30
N ARG A 395 12.52 -11.78 2.22
CA ARG A 395 11.62 -11.76 1.06
C ARG A 395 10.58 -10.63 1.14
N SER A 396 10.24 -10.06 -0.01
CA SER A 396 9.21 -9.03 -0.20
C SER A 396 7.82 -9.63 -0.38
N ILE A 397 6.78 -8.81 -0.23
CA ILE A 397 5.40 -9.18 -0.58
C ILE A 397 5.31 -9.69 -2.02
N HIS A 398 6.00 -9.00 -2.93
CA HIS A 398 6.01 -9.39 -4.33
C HIS A 398 6.62 -10.78 -4.53
N GLU A 399 7.72 -11.09 -3.87
CA GLU A 399 8.35 -12.41 -3.94
C GLU A 399 7.45 -13.50 -3.33
N LEU A 400 6.83 -13.26 -2.18
CA LEU A 400 5.85 -14.19 -1.60
C LEU A 400 4.70 -14.48 -2.57
N ALA A 401 4.20 -13.46 -3.26
CA ALA A 401 3.15 -13.64 -4.25
C ALA A 401 3.62 -14.48 -5.45
N MET A 402 4.86 -14.26 -5.92
CA MET A 402 5.44 -15.03 -7.03
C MET A 402 5.73 -16.49 -6.64
N ASP A 403 6.07 -16.73 -5.37
CA ASP A 403 6.30 -18.07 -4.82
C ASP A 403 4.97 -18.80 -4.49
N GLY A 404 3.82 -18.13 -4.63
CA GLY A 404 2.49 -18.70 -4.40
C GLY A 404 2.04 -18.71 -2.93
N GLU A 405 2.74 -18.00 -2.04
CA GLU A 405 2.40 -17.84 -0.62
C GLU A 405 1.29 -16.79 -0.43
N LEU A 406 0.16 -16.98 -1.12
CA LEU A 406 -0.90 -15.98 -1.25
C LEU A 406 -1.64 -15.65 0.05
N GLU A 407 -1.63 -16.53 1.05
CA GLU A 407 -2.29 -16.30 2.34
C GLU A 407 -1.61 -15.18 3.16
N GLU A 408 -0.28 -15.15 3.17
CA GLU A 408 0.47 -14.08 3.85
C GLU A 408 0.36 -12.76 3.09
N VAL A 409 0.39 -12.79 1.76
CA VAL A 409 0.19 -11.60 0.91
C VAL A 409 -1.22 -11.02 1.14
N GLU A 410 -2.24 -11.89 1.18
CA GLU A 410 -3.61 -11.51 1.49
C GLU A 410 -3.72 -10.86 2.86
N GLN A 411 -3.14 -11.47 3.89
CA GLN A 411 -3.17 -10.94 5.25
C GLN A 411 -2.46 -9.57 5.35
N TRP A 412 -1.31 -9.42 4.69
CA TRP A 412 -0.60 -8.14 4.67
C TRP A 412 -1.42 -7.04 3.97
N LEU A 413 -2.06 -7.36 2.84
CA LEU A 413 -2.92 -6.41 2.12
C LEU A 413 -4.13 -6.00 2.96
N ARG A 414 -4.74 -6.92 3.72
CA ARG A 414 -5.82 -6.60 4.67
C ARG A 414 -5.35 -5.61 5.74
N THR A 415 -4.16 -5.84 6.30
CA THR A 415 -3.54 -4.95 7.29
C THR A 415 -3.25 -3.57 6.69
N TYR A 416 -2.70 -3.53 5.47
CA TYR A 416 -2.46 -2.28 4.75
C TYR A 416 -3.77 -1.50 4.52
N GLU A 417 -4.83 -2.17 4.07
CA GLU A 417 -6.16 -1.57 3.85
C GLU A 417 -6.76 -1.01 5.14
N TYR A 418 -6.70 -1.78 6.23
CA TYR A 418 -7.19 -1.35 7.54
C TYR A 418 -6.49 -0.07 8.01
N HIS A 419 -5.15 -0.04 7.97
CA HIS A 419 -4.39 1.11 8.43
C HIS A 419 -4.58 2.34 7.55
N THR A 420 -4.60 2.14 6.24
CA THR A 420 -4.76 3.22 5.27
C THR A 420 -6.18 3.80 5.34
N PHE A 421 -7.20 2.94 5.49
CA PHE A 421 -8.57 3.39 5.73
C PHE A 421 -8.67 4.22 7.01
N ALA A 422 -8.10 3.75 8.13
CA ALA A 422 -8.16 4.49 9.38
C ALA A 422 -7.53 5.89 9.27
N ARG A 423 -6.40 6.00 8.55
CA ARG A 423 -5.75 7.29 8.26
C ARG A 423 -6.62 8.18 7.37
N LEU A 424 -7.09 7.68 6.24
CA LEU A 424 -7.89 8.44 5.28
C LEU A 424 -9.25 8.88 5.88
N TRP A 425 -9.86 8.03 6.71
CA TRP A 425 -11.11 8.32 7.39
C TRP A 425 -10.98 9.47 8.39
N GLN A 426 -9.88 9.52 9.16
CA GLN A 426 -9.61 10.62 10.09
C GLN A 426 -9.51 11.98 9.37
N GLU A 427 -9.00 11.97 8.14
CA GLU A 427 -8.89 13.15 7.27
C GLU A 427 -10.18 13.42 6.46
N GLY A 428 -11.26 12.66 6.69
CA GLY A 428 -12.54 12.85 6.01
C GLY A 428 -12.53 12.48 4.52
N CYS A 429 -11.63 11.61 4.09
CA CYS A 429 -11.55 11.19 2.69
C CYS A 429 -12.77 10.33 2.30
N PRO A 430 -13.45 10.63 1.19
CA PRO A 430 -14.64 9.89 0.77
C PRO A 430 -14.33 8.57 0.04
N VAL A 431 -13.05 8.32 -0.27
CA VAL A 431 -12.56 7.19 -1.07
C VAL A 431 -11.41 6.52 -0.34
N THR A 432 -11.17 5.24 -0.62
CA THR A 432 -10.00 4.52 -0.11
C THR A 432 -8.87 4.50 -1.14
N VAL A 433 -7.73 3.92 -0.76
CA VAL A 433 -6.72 3.49 -1.75
C VAL A 433 -7.26 2.32 -2.55
N ASP A 434 -6.90 2.28 -3.84
CA ASP A 434 -7.15 1.14 -4.71
C ASP A 434 -6.11 0.04 -4.47
N THR A 435 -6.38 -0.81 -3.49
CA THR A 435 -5.59 -2.04 -3.30
C THR A 435 -5.98 -3.14 -4.27
N ASN A 436 -7.13 -3.01 -4.95
CA ASN A 436 -7.61 -3.97 -5.94
C ASN A 436 -6.70 -4.03 -7.17
N SER A 437 -6.07 -2.90 -7.50
CA SER A 437 -4.95 -2.82 -8.46
C SER A 437 -3.82 -3.81 -8.16
N VAL A 438 -3.45 -3.95 -6.88
CA VAL A 438 -2.40 -4.88 -6.45
C VAL A 438 -2.94 -6.29 -6.25
N ARG A 439 -4.11 -6.44 -5.62
CA ARG A 439 -4.71 -7.75 -5.33
C ARG A 439 -4.88 -8.57 -6.60
N SER A 440 -5.44 -7.98 -7.66
CA SER A 440 -5.62 -8.74 -8.90
C SER A 440 -4.30 -8.98 -9.65
N ARG A 441 -3.21 -8.19 -9.41
CA ARG A 441 -1.86 -8.47 -9.94
C ARG A 441 -1.35 -9.82 -9.43
N TYR A 442 -1.72 -10.19 -8.21
CA TYR A 442 -1.35 -11.44 -7.56
C TYR A 442 -2.43 -12.52 -7.63
N GLY A 443 -3.52 -12.28 -8.37
CA GLY A 443 -4.64 -13.25 -8.46
C GLY A 443 -5.44 -13.41 -7.17
N LEU A 444 -5.37 -12.44 -6.25
CA LEU A 444 -6.15 -12.43 -5.02
C LEU A 444 -7.59 -11.94 -5.26
N PRO A 445 -8.57 -12.35 -4.43
CA PRO A 445 -9.92 -11.81 -4.47
C PRO A 445 -9.92 -10.29 -4.27
N LEU A 446 -10.79 -9.58 -4.99
CA LEU A 446 -10.97 -8.14 -4.79
C LEU A 446 -11.45 -7.85 -3.37
N SER A 447 -10.91 -6.79 -2.79
CA SER A 447 -11.38 -6.22 -1.54
C SER A 447 -12.70 -5.49 -1.77
N PRO A 448 -13.77 -5.82 -1.02
CA PRO A 448 -15.03 -5.08 -1.05
C PRO A 448 -14.95 -3.75 -0.29
N PHE A 449 -13.82 -3.46 0.35
CA PHE A 449 -13.63 -2.24 1.11
C PHE A 449 -13.04 -1.11 0.27
N VAL A 450 -12.62 -1.37 -0.97
CA VAL A 450 -12.19 -0.32 -1.89
C VAL A 450 -13.40 0.53 -2.29
N THR A 451 -13.35 1.85 -2.01
CA THR A 451 -14.38 2.80 -2.45
C THR A 451 -13.87 3.82 -3.45
N PRO A 452 -14.66 4.13 -4.49
CA PRO A 452 -15.97 3.52 -4.80
C PRO A 452 -15.85 2.06 -5.24
N GLU A 453 -16.91 1.26 -5.06
CA GLU A 453 -16.96 -0.17 -5.43
C GLU A 453 -16.81 -0.43 -6.94
N ALA A 454 -16.81 0.63 -7.76
CA ALA A 454 -16.50 0.53 -9.18
C ALA A 454 -15.10 -0.04 -9.36
N VAL A 455 -14.93 -0.87 -10.39
CA VAL A 455 -13.61 -1.35 -10.79
C VAL A 455 -12.79 -0.10 -11.10
N ARG A 456 -11.80 0.21 -10.25
CA ARG A 456 -10.93 1.38 -10.32
C ARG A 456 -9.55 0.95 -10.80
N LYS A 457 -8.95 1.73 -11.68
CA LYS A 457 -7.56 1.50 -12.11
C LYS A 457 -6.63 2.60 -11.63
N THR A 458 -5.65 2.21 -10.83
CA THR A 458 -4.51 3.05 -10.49
C THR A 458 -3.28 2.62 -11.29
N HIS A 459 -2.50 3.60 -11.78
CA HIS A 459 -1.19 3.39 -12.38
C HIS A 459 -0.18 4.33 -11.73
N ILE A 460 1.03 3.83 -11.44
CA ILE A 460 2.12 4.61 -10.87
C ILE A 460 3.36 4.46 -11.75
N ARG A 461 3.98 5.57 -12.12
CA ARG A 461 5.20 5.63 -12.95
C ARG A 461 6.27 6.45 -12.24
N VAL A 462 7.53 6.05 -12.36
CA VAL A 462 8.67 6.81 -11.83
C VAL A 462 9.33 7.59 -12.95
N PHE A 463 9.59 8.87 -12.71
CA PHE A 463 10.35 9.76 -13.56
C PHE A 463 11.65 10.14 -12.86
N GLN A 464 12.76 9.90 -13.55
CA GLN A 464 14.03 10.55 -13.23
C GLN A 464 14.30 11.53 -14.36
N ARG A 465 14.16 12.82 -14.09
CA ARG A 465 14.39 13.87 -15.08
C ARG A 465 15.90 14.08 -15.20
N LEU A 466 16.49 13.51 -16.26
CA LEU A 466 17.88 13.74 -16.63
C LEU A 466 17.93 14.97 -17.54
N ASP A 467 18.16 16.15 -16.96
CA ASP A 467 18.47 17.35 -17.74
C ASP A 467 20.01 17.46 -17.83
N ASP A 468 20.52 16.99 -18.98
CA ASP A 468 21.68 17.46 -19.74
C ASP A 468 22.92 18.06 -19.03
N GLY A 469 23.87 17.18 -18.67
CA GLY A 469 25.31 17.47 -18.85
C GLY A 469 26.20 17.34 -17.60
N GLU A 470 26.81 16.16 -17.45
CA GLU A 470 28.08 15.90 -16.74
C GLU A 470 28.23 16.36 -15.28
N TYR A 471 27.88 15.47 -14.33
CA TYR A 471 28.77 14.70 -13.46
C TYR A 471 27.90 13.65 -12.77
N PHE A 472 28.24 12.36 -12.86
CA PHE A 472 27.56 11.35 -12.02
C PHE A 472 28.15 11.39 -10.65
N VAL A 473 27.26 11.59 -9.69
CA VAL A 473 27.58 11.39 -8.30
C VAL A 473 26.67 10.31 -7.75
N MET A 474 27.31 9.33 -7.13
CA MET A 474 26.62 8.23 -6.48
C MET A 474 25.72 8.79 -5.37
N PRO A 475 24.46 8.34 -5.26
CA PRO A 475 23.66 8.67 -4.09
C PRO A 475 24.42 8.25 -2.82
N ALA A 476 24.79 9.21 -1.98
CA ALA A 476 25.33 9.06 -0.63
C ALA A 476 24.43 8.20 0.28
N GLU A 477 23.12 8.10 0.04
CA GLU A 477 22.28 7.10 0.69
C GLU A 477 22.76 5.67 0.45
N TRP A 478 23.48 5.42 -0.64
CA TRP A 478 24.11 4.13 -0.87
C TRP A 478 25.27 3.91 0.08
N GLU A 479 26.03 4.95 0.45
CA GLU A 479 27.18 4.82 1.37
C GLU A 479 26.75 4.29 2.75
N ALA A 480 25.55 4.65 3.19
CA ALA A 480 24.93 4.13 4.42
C ALA A 480 24.35 2.71 4.28
N ARG A 481 24.29 2.19 3.05
CA ARG A 481 23.83 0.82 2.75
C ARG A 481 25.04 -0.09 2.60
N PHE A 482 24.83 -1.39 2.81
CA PHE A 482 25.91 -2.39 2.73
C PHE A 482 26.68 -2.35 1.39
N PHE A 483 26.02 -1.91 0.32
CA PHE A 483 26.55 -1.94 -1.03
C PHE A 483 27.27 -0.67 -1.49
N GLY A 484 26.98 0.52 -0.92
CA GLY A 484 27.42 1.75 -1.57
C GLY A 484 28.90 2.04 -1.42
N ALA A 485 29.50 1.79 -0.25
CA ALA A 485 30.95 1.90 -0.08
C ALA A 485 31.71 1.02 -1.09
N ASP A 486 31.16 -0.14 -1.40
CA ASP A 486 31.73 -1.09 -2.36
C ASP A 486 31.51 -0.69 -3.81
N LEU A 487 30.33 -0.16 -4.17
CA LEU A 487 30.11 0.40 -5.50
C LEU A 487 31.03 1.61 -5.75
N ILE A 488 31.21 2.49 -4.76
CA ILE A 488 32.14 3.63 -4.82
C ILE A 488 33.57 3.14 -5.00
N ARG A 489 34.00 2.21 -4.14
CA ARG A 489 35.36 1.68 -4.18
C ARG A 489 35.64 0.95 -5.48
N PHE A 490 34.72 0.11 -5.93
CA PHE A 490 34.82 -0.54 -7.24
C PHE A 490 34.94 0.48 -8.36
N TYR A 491 34.09 1.50 -8.36
CA TYR A 491 34.14 2.56 -9.36
C TYR A 491 35.52 3.23 -9.37
N GLN A 492 35.99 3.73 -8.23
CA GLN A 492 37.30 4.37 -8.08
C GLN A 492 38.45 3.47 -8.57
N GLU A 493 38.51 2.22 -8.10
CA GLU A 493 39.55 1.26 -8.51
C GLU A 493 39.54 0.97 -10.02
N LYS A 494 38.37 1.08 -10.68
CA LYS A 494 38.24 0.85 -12.12
C LYS A 494 38.46 2.10 -12.97
N THR A 495 38.36 3.30 -12.39
CA THR A 495 38.38 4.56 -13.14
C THR A 495 39.59 5.44 -12.86
N GLU A 496 40.29 5.25 -11.73
CA GLU A 496 41.45 6.07 -11.39
C GLU A 496 42.52 6.07 -12.49
N GLY A 497 42.86 7.27 -12.99
CA GLY A 497 43.82 7.46 -14.07
C GLY A 497 43.39 6.89 -15.43
N ARG A 498 42.09 6.59 -15.63
CA ARG A 498 41.54 6.06 -16.88
C ARG A 498 40.93 7.15 -17.74
N SER A 499 40.58 6.77 -18.97
CA SER A 499 39.88 7.67 -19.89
C SER A 499 38.44 7.90 -19.44
N GLU A 500 37.91 9.08 -19.78
CA GLU A 500 36.51 9.47 -19.55
C GLU A 500 35.51 8.42 -20.05
N ALA A 501 35.77 7.80 -21.21
CA ALA A 501 34.93 6.72 -21.73
C ALA A 501 34.91 5.47 -20.83
N THR A 502 36.03 5.19 -20.15
CA THR A 502 36.11 4.11 -19.15
C THR A 502 35.33 4.50 -17.90
N GLU A 503 35.44 5.75 -17.46
CA GLU A 503 34.65 6.27 -16.35
C GLU A 503 33.16 6.15 -16.61
N ALA A 504 32.68 6.69 -17.74
CA ALA A 504 31.29 6.64 -18.16
C ALA A 504 30.72 5.20 -18.21
N LYS A 505 31.52 4.22 -18.64
CA LYS A 505 31.13 2.81 -18.64
C LYS A 505 30.86 2.30 -17.22
N TYR A 506 31.82 2.45 -16.31
CA TYR A 506 31.69 1.89 -14.96
C TYR A 506 30.66 2.65 -14.14
N ARG A 507 30.53 3.95 -14.38
CA ARG A 507 29.51 4.85 -13.85
C ARG A 507 28.12 4.25 -14.09
N LEU A 508 27.79 4.03 -15.36
CA LEU A 508 26.52 3.46 -15.77
C LEU A 508 26.24 2.07 -15.15
N GLY A 509 27.27 1.23 -15.05
CA GLY A 509 27.17 -0.08 -14.41
C GLY A 509 26.82 -0.01 -12.92
N VAL A 510 27.55 0.82 -12.15
CA VAL A 510 27.27 0.98 -10.71
C VAL A 510 25.94 1.66 -10.46
N THR A 511 25.52 2.60 -11.33
CA THR A 511 24.20 3.24 -11.23
C THR A 511 23.08 2.21 -11.35
N THR A 512 23.18 1.36 -12.37
CA THR A 512 22.17 0.35 -12.66
C THR A 512 21.98 -0.61 -11.49
N VAL A 513 23.08 -1.06 -10.90
CA VAL A 513 23.05 -1.97 -9.76
C VAL A 513 22.59 -1.26 -8.49
N GLY A 514 23.04 -0.03 -8.23
CA GLY A 514 22.68 0.70 -7.02
C GLY A 514 21.21 1.10 -6.95
N HIS A 515 20.62 1.60 -8.05
CA HIS A 515 19.17 1.88 -8.10
C HIS A 515 18.36 0.61 -7.83
N TYR A 516 18.78 -0.51 -8.41
CA TYR A 516 18.13 -1.78 -8.16
C TYR A 516 18.22 -2.14 -6.67
N LEU A 517 19.43 -2.19 -6.09
CA LEU A 517 19.64 -2.55 -4.69
C LEU A 517 18.96 -1.62 -3.68
N GLN A 518 18.79 -0.34 -4.01
CA GLN A 518 18.06 0.63 -3.18
C GLN A 518 16.57 0.27 -3.05
N THR A 519 16.00 -0.44 -4.03
CA THR A 519 14.63 -0.95 -3.97
C THR A 519 14.51 -2.30 -3.26
N THR A 520 15.60 -2.82 -2.70
CA THR A 520 15.67 -4.12 -2.03
C THR A 520 16.00 -3.96 -0.55
N PRO A 521 15.78 -4.97 0.31
CA PRO A 521 16.07 -4.91 1.73
C PRO A 521 17.53 -5.21 2.01
N LEU A 522 18.28 -5.67 0.98
CA LEU A 522 19.38 -6.59 1.16
C LEU A 522 20.39 -5.93 2.10
N SER A 523 21.00 -6.74 2.94
CA SER A 523 21.92 -6.24 3.96
C SER A 523 23.36 -6.72 3.75
N SER A 524 23.56 -7.65 2.81
CA SER A 524 24.85 -8.23 2.50
C SER A 524 24.94 -8.70 1.03
N TRP A 525 26.16 -8.87 0.55
CA TRP A 525 26.38 -9.43 -0.80
C TRP A 525 25.99 -10.90 -0.87
N ASP A 526 26.09 -11.66 0.22
CA ASP A 526 25.75 -13.08 0.27
C ASP A 526 24.26 -13.36 0.00
N GLU A 527 23.37 -12.41 0.32
CA GLU A 527 21.92 -12.52 0.03
C GLU A 527 21.59 -12.33 -1.47
N LEU A 528 22.56 -11.90 -2.29
CA LEU A 528 22.32 -11.55 -3.69
C LEU A 528 22.33 -12.77 -4.63
N GLU A 529 21.15 -13.37 -4.80
CA GLU A 529 20.89 -14.51 -5.71
C GLU A 529 20.83 -14.18 -7.22
N ALA A 530 20.79 -15.23 -8.06
CA ALA A 530 20.68 -15.13 -9.52
C ALA A 530 19.44 -14.39 -10.00
N ARG A 531 18.31 -14.55 -9.31
CA ARG A 531 17.05 -13.87 -9.64
C ARG A 531 17.17 -12.35 -9.53
N HIS A 532 17.93 -11.85 -8.57
CA HIS A 532 18.13 -10.41 -8.36
C HIS A 532 18.90 -9.79 -9.53
N TRP A 533 19.96 -10.47 -9.97
CA TRP A 533 20.71 -10.07 -11.15
C TRP A 533 19.86 -10.10 -12.43
N GLN A 534 19.03 -11.13 -12.61
CA GLN A 534 18.13 -11.21 -13.75
C GLN A 534 17.10 -10.07 -13.75
N GLN A 535 16.47 -9.78 -12.62
CA GLN A 535 15.51 -8.68 -12.49
C GLN A 535 16.15 -7.33 -12.76
N CYS A 536 17.37 -7.12 -12.23
CA CYS A 536 18.17 -5.92 -12.47
C CYS A 536 18.37 -5.69 -13.98
N PHE A 537 18.79 -6.71 -14.73
CA PHE A 537 19.09 -6.56 -16.16
C PHE A 537 17.88 -6.57 -17.09
N ALA A 538 16.97 -7.53 -16.90
CA ALA A 538 15.90 -7.79 -17.86
C ALA A 538 14.75 -6.79 -17.71
N PHE A 539 14.55 -6.24 -16.51
CA PHE A 539 13.38 -5.42 -16.20
C PHE A 539 13.77 -4.05 -15.64
N HIS A 540 14.41 -4.01 -14.48
CA HIS A 540 14.66 -2.76 -13.74
C HIS A 540 15.50 -1.79 -14.57
N TYR A 541 16.62 -2.25 -15.15
CA TYR A 541 17.48 -1.40 -15.97
C TYR A 541 16.72 -0.68 -17.10
N LEU A 542 15.91 -1.42 -17.86
CA LEU A 542 15.16 -0.86 -18.99
C LEU A 542 13.99 0.03 -18.54
N MET A 543 13.42 -0.24 -17.37
CA MET A 543 12.41 0.62 -16.76
C MET A 543 12.99 1.98 -16.38
N PHE A 544 14.20 2.02 -15.81
CA PHE A 544 14.83 3.25 -15.34
C PHE A 544 15.73 3.93 -16.38
N SER A 545 15.89 3.36 -17.59
CA SER A 545 16.72 3.94 -18.66
C SER A 545 15.99 4.01 -20.02
N PRO A 546 15.00 4.92 -20.20
CA PRO A 546 14.22 5.03 -21.45
C PRO A 546 15.05 5.38 -22.68
N ASP A 547 16.11 6.15 -22.49
CA ASP A 547 16.86 6.73 -23.61
C ASP A 547 18.14 5.93 -23.92
N VAL A 548 18.25 4.72 -23.35
CA VAL A 548 19.44 3.86 -23.40
C VAL A 548 19.94 3.59 -24.82
N SER A 549 21.26 3.68 -25.04
CA SER A 549 21.93 3.23 -26.26
C SER A 549 22.38 1.79 -26.23
N VAL A 550 22.49 1.19 -27.42
CA VAL A 550 23.09 -0.14 -27.60
C VAL A 550 24.50 -0.18 -27.00
N ASN A 551 25.27 0.90 -27.13
CA ASN A 551 26.61 0.99 -26.55
C ASN A 551 26.56 1.08 -25.02
N GLN A 552 25.65 1.88 -24.47
CA GLN A 552 25.41 1.99 -23.03
C GLN A 552 24.95 0.64 -22.43
N ALA A 553 24.02 -0.08 -23.07
CA ALA A 553 23.60 -1.40 -22.64
C ALA A 553 24.76 -2.42 -22.62
N LYS A 554 25.61 -2.43 -23.65
CA LYS A 554 26.85 -3.25 -23.67
C LYS A 554 27.81 -2.85 -22.56
N GLN A 555 27.95 -1.56 -22.31
CA GLN A 555 28.78 -1.01 -21.24
C GLN A 555 28.29 -1.45 -19.87
N VAL A 556 26.97 -1.42 -19.61
CA VAL A 556 26.34 -1.94 -18.38
C VAL A 556 26.65 -3.40 -18.19
N LEU A 557 26.31 -4.25 -19.16
CA LEU A 557 26.55 -5.70 -19.04
C LEU A 557 28.01 -6.00 -18.70
N SER A 558 28.93 -5.34 -19.39
CA SER A 558 30.37 -5.52 -19.15
C SER A 558 30.84 -4.94 -17.80
N ALA A 559 30.30 -3.80 -17.37
CA ALA A 559 30.62 -3.18 -16.10
C ALA A 559 30.11 -4.02 -14.92
N VAL A 560 28.88 -4.54 -15.00
CA VAL A 560 28.30 -5.39 -13.96
C VAL A 560 29.00 -6.75 -13.89
N GLN A 561 29.43 -7.33 -15.01
CA GLN A 561 30.32 -8.51 -14.99
C GLN A 561 31.63 -8.24 -14.25
N ALA A 562 32.25 -7.08 -14.49
CA ALA A 562 33.46 -6.69 -13.80
C ALA A 562 33.22 -6.44 -12.31
N PHE A 563 32.05 -5.90 -11.96
CA PHE A 563 31.64 -5.69 -10.57
C PHE A 563 31.42 -7.01 -9.83
N ALA A 564 30.66 -7.94 -10.40
CA ALA A 564 30.45 -9.26 -9.83
C ALA A 564 31.78 -10.01 -9.60
N LYS A 565 32.72 -9.93 -10.56
CA LYS A 565 34.07 -10.49 -10.38
C LYS A 565 34.86 -9.80 -9.26
N TRP A 566 34.68 -8.49 -9.10
CA TRP A 566 35.32 -7.74 -8.03
C TRP A 566 34.76 -8.13 -6.67
N LEU A 567 33.45 -8.33 -6.55
CA LEU A 567 32.80 -8.84 -5.34
C LEU A 567 33.33 -10.23 -4.97
N ASP A 568 33.34 -11.18 -5.92
CA ASP A 568 33.84 -12.54 -5.68
C ASP A 568 35.29 -12.52 -5.16
N GLY A 569 36.15 -11.68 -5.75
CA GLY A 569 37.55 -11.56 -5.35
C GLY A 569 37.76 -10.93 -3.97
N ARG A 570 36.85 -10.06 -3.55
CA ARG A 570 36.97 -9.32 -2.28
C ARG A 570 36.31 -10.04 -1.11
N TYR A 571 35.15 -10.64 -1.35
CA TYR A 571 34.28 -11.22 -0.34
C TYR A 571 34.20 -12.75 -0.42
N GLY A 572 34.79 -13.38 -1.43
CA GLY A 572 34.70 -14.83 -1.61
C GLY A 572 33.32 -15.33 -2.04
N THR A 573 32.46 -14.42 -2.52
CA THR A 573 31.14 -14.75 -3.07
C THR A 573 31.24 -15.45 -4.43
N SER A 574 30.09 -15.85 -4.99
CA SER A 574 30.00 -16.58 -6.27
C SER A 574 29.04 -15.91 -7.27
N HIS A 575 29.02 -14.59 -7.32
CA HIS A 575 28.18 -13.84 -8.25
C HIS A 575 28.73 -13.82 -9.68
N ALA A 576 30.04 -13.85 -9.89
CA ALA A 576 30.61 -13.74 -11.25
C ALA A 576 30.26 -14.91 -12.18
N PRO A 577 30.19 -16.18 -11.75
CA PRO A 577 29.64 -17.27 -12.57
C PRO A 577 28.19 -17.01 -12.98
N VAL A 578 27.35 -16.59 -12.03
CA VAL A 578 25.92 -16.32 -12.23
C VAL A 578 25.71 -15.16 -13.22
N VAL A 579 26.36 -14.02 -12.98
CA VAL A 579 26.26 -12.84 -13.84
C VAL A 579 26.84 -13.13 -15.23
N ARG A 580 27.90 -13.94 -15.35
CA ARG A 580 28.42 -14.36 -16.66
C ARG A 580 27.42 -15.19 -17.45
N GLN A 581 26.75 -16.14 -16.80
CA GLN A 581 25.71 -16.95 -17.43
C GLN A 581 24.56 -16.05 -17.88
N LEU A 582 24.03 -15.21 -16.99
CA LEU A 582 22.94 -14.29 -17.30
C LEU A 582 23.29 -13.35 -18.45
N VAL A 583 24.49 -12.78 -18.48
CA VAL A 583 24.91 -11.91 -19.59
C VAL A 583 25.02 -12.68 -20.91
N ALA A 584 25.47 -13.94 -20.88
CA ALA A 584 25.50 -14.77 -22.09
C ALA A 584 24.10 -15.04 -22.64
N GLU A 585 23.11 -15.22 -21.76
CA GLU A 585 21.71 -15.48 -22.12
C GLU A 585 20.94 -14.20 -22.50
N LEU A 586 21.21 -13.08 -21.82
CA LEU A 586 20.45 -11.83 -21.92
C LEU A 586 21.04 -10.84 -22.92
N SER A 587 22.33 -10.92 -23.27
CA SER A 587 22.98 -9.85 -24.03
C SER A 587 22.29 -9.57 -25.35
N GLU A 588 22.10 -10.57 -26.21
CA GLU A 588 21.48 -10.30 -27.52
C GLU A 588 19.99 -9.90 -27.41
N PRO A 589 19.15 -10.58 -26.60
CA PRO A 589 17.77 -10.16 -26.39
C PRO A 589 17.64 -8.73 -25.84
N LEU A 590 18.46 -8.36 -24.86
CA LEU A 590 18.49 -7.02 -24.29
C LEU A 590 18.90 -5.98 -25.35
N LEU A 591 19.94 -6.26 -26.13
CA LEU A 591 20.39 -5.35 -27.18
C LEU A 591 19.36 -5.21 -28.29
N ASN A 592 18.65 -6.28 -28.64
CA ASN A 592 17.56 -6.24 -29.60
C ASN A 592 16.38 -5.40 -29.07
N ALA A 593 16.04 -5.53 -27.78
CA ALA A 593 15.05 -4.66 -27.15
C ALA A 593 15.45 -3.17 -27.23
N VAL A 594 16.70 -2.84 -26.89
CA VAL A 594 17.23 -1.47 -26.96
C VAL A 594 17.28 -0.93 -28.40
N ARG A 595 17.71 -1.75 -29.37
CA ARG A 595 17.73 -1.38 -30.79
C ARG A 595 16.33 -1.06 -31.28
N LEU A 596 15.36 -1.89 -30.90
CA LEU A 596 13.96 -1.69 -31.26
C LEU A 596 13.41 -0.40 -30.64
N LEU A 597 13.62 -0.19 -29.34
CA LEU A 597 13.22 1.04 -28.66
C LEU A 597 13.75 2.28 -29.39
N ARG A 598 15.03 2.28 -29.77
CA ARG A 598 15.68 3.40 -30.45
C ARG A 598 15.19 3.68 -31.87
N LEU A 599 14.68 2.70 -32.59
CA LEU A 599 14.10 2.95 -33.92
C LEU A 599 12.83 3.81 -33.84
N TYR A 600 12.14 3.75 -32.70
CA TYR A 600 10.89 4.45 -32.46
C TYR A 600 11.04 5.64 -31.50
N HIS A 601 12.18 5.72 -30.80
CA HIS A 601 12.56 6.88 -30.02
C HIS A 601 12.94 8.03 -30.96
N ARG A 602 12.18 9.13 -30.93
CA ARG A 602 12.52 10.32 -31.71
C ARG A 602 13.67 11.05 -31.03
N SER A 603 14.90 10.81 -31.49
CA SER A 603 16.17 11.32 -30.95
C SER A 603 16.36 12.85 -30.99
N GLY A 604 15.28 13.64 -31.14
CA GLY A 604 15.31 15.10 -31.21
C GLY A 604 14.14 15.79 -30.51
N LEU A 605 13.38 15.07 -29.68
CA LEU A 605 12.30 15.62 -28.86
C LEU A 605 12.64 15.44 -27.38
N PRO A 606 12.57 16.49 -26.53
CA PRO A 606 12.70 16.35 -25.09
C PRO A 606 11.71 15.31 -24.55
N THR A 607 12.11 14.51 -23.56
CA THR A 607 11.32 13.40 -22.99
C THR A 607 9.92 13.85 -22.58
N VAL A 608 9.81 15.05 -22.00
CA VAL A 608 8.53 15.70 -21.64
C VAL A 608 7.58 15.85 -22.85
N VAL A 609 8.10 16.15 -24.04
CA VAL A 609 7.29 16.30 -25.26
C VAL A 609 6.91 14.94 -25.85
N ALA A 610 7.81 13.95 -25.78
CA ALA A 610 7.49 12.57 -26.14
C ALA A 610 6.35 12.00 -25.27
N ASP A 611 6.35 12.31 -23.96
CA ASP A 611 5.31 11.91 -23.02
C ASP A 611 3.96 12.60 -23.29
N ILE A 612 3.96 13.88 -23.68
CA ILE A 612 2.73 14.58 -24.09
C ILE A 612 2.13 13.92 -25.35
N ILE A 613 2.96 13.52 -26.31
CA ILE A 613 2.51 12.81 -27.52
C ILE A 613 1.96 11.43 -27.15
N TRP A 614 2.64 10.70 -26.28
CA TRP A 614 2.17 9.42 -25.75
C TRP A 614 0.82 9.55 -25.06
N LYS A 615 0.67 10.51 -24.13
CA LYS A 615 -0.60 10.79 -23.43
C LYS A 615 -1.74 11.13 -24.41
N LYS A 616 -1.45 11.84 -25.51
CA LYS A 616 -2.44 12.11 -26.57
C LYS A 616 -2.84 10.82 -27.31
N MET A 617 -1.89 9.94 -27.62
CA MET A 617 -2.17 8.64 -28.27
C MET A 617 -3.00 7.73 -27.38
N VAL A 618 -2.68 7.64 -26.09
CA VAL A 618 -3.45 6.85 -25.10
C VAL A 618 -4.89 7.34 -24.99
N LYS A 619 -5.12 8.67 -25.06
CA LYS A 619 -6.47 9.26 -25.04
C LYS A 619 -7.24 9.03 -26.34
N ASN A 620 -6.58 8.87 -27.48
CA ASN A 620 -7.21 8.68 -28.79
C ASN A 620 -7.32 7.20 -29.18
N LYS A 621 -8.18 6.47 -28.47
CA LYS A 621 -8.43 5.02 -28.70
C LYS A 621 -9.11 4.71 -30.05
N GLU A 622 -9.68 5.73 -30.72
CA GLU A 622 -10.27 5.59 -32.05
C GLU A 622 -9.20 5.38 -33.14
N GLU A 623 -8.00 5.91 -32.93
CA GLU A 623 -6.92 5.87 -33.93
C GLU A 623 -5.79 4.90 -33.54
N TYR A 624 -5.57 4.68 -32.24
CA TYR A 624 -4.44 3.89 -31.73
C TYR A 624 -4.86 2.71 -30.83
N ARG A 625 -4.09 1.64 -30.90
CA ARG A 625 -4.05 0.51 -29.96
C ARG A 625 -2.84 0.72 -29.06
N THR A 626 -3.06 1.17 -27.83
CA THR A 626 -1.99 1.49 -26.87
C THR A 626 -2.01 0.51 -25.71
N GLY A 627 -0.84 0.10 -25.23
CA GLY A 627 -0.71 -0.83 -24.12
C GLY A 627 0.60 -1.61 -24.20
N THR A 628 0.59 -2.81 -23.65
CA THR A 628 1.69 -3.72 -23.55
C THR A 628 1.43 -4.92 -24.42
N PHE A 629 2.40 -5.24 -25.25
CA PHE A 629 2.26 -6.23 -26.29
C PHE A 629 3.38 -7.25 -26.18
N ARG A 630 3.04 -8.54 -26.28
CA ARG A 630 4.03 -9.61 -26.38
C ARG A 630 4.18 -10.03 -27.84
N VAL A 631 5.41 -10.18 -28.28
CA VAL A 631 5.72 -10.79 -29.58
C VAL A 631 5.54 -12.30 -29.44
N ALA A 632 4.40 -12.83 -29.86
CA ALA A 632 4.10 -14.25 -29.72
C ALA A 632 4.97 -15.12 -30.65
N ASN A 633 5.16 -14.66 -31.89
CA ASN A 633 5.91 -15.37 -32.91
C ASN A 633 6.40 -14.41 -34.00
N VAL A 634 7.46 -14.79 -34.72
CA VAL A 634 8.02 -14.02 -35.84
C VAL A 634 8.20 -14.96 -37.04
N SER A 635 7.59 -14.63 -38.18
CA SER A 635 7.71 -15.44 -39.40
C SER A 635 7.64 -14.59 -40.67
N ARG A 636 8.51 -14.88 -41.65
CA ARG A 636 8.48 -14.32 -43.02
C ARG A 636 8.29 -12.77 -43.11
N GLY A 637 8.81 -12.00 -42.17
CA GLY A 637 8.71 -10.52 -42.17
C GLY A 637 7.48 -9.95 -41.48
N GLU A 638 6.75 -10.78 -40.73
CA GLU A 638 5.63 -10.37 -39.89
C GLU A 638 5.84 -10.94 -38.46
N ALA A 639 5.39 -10.18 -37.46
CA ALA A 639 5.28 -10.63 -36.07
C ALA A 639 3.81 -10.81 -35.70
N ILE A 640 3.51 -11.88 -34.97
CA ILE A 640 2.24 -12.04 -34.28
C ILE A 640 2.39 -11.35 -32.93
N ILE A 641 1.52 -10.39 -32.68
CA ILE A 641 1.52 -9.57 -31.49
C ILE A 641 0.31 -9.94 -30.64
N ASP A 642 0.56 -10.36 -29.41
CA ASP A 642 -0.45 -10.52 -28.36
C ASP A 642 -0.61 -9.18 -27.65
N TRP A 643 -1.78 -8.57 -27.77
CA TRP A 643 -2.10 -7.40 -26.98
C TRP A 643 -2.49 -7.82 -25.57
N LEU A 644 -1.54 -7.72 -24.63
CA LEU A 644 -1.66 -8.28 -23.30
C LEU A 644 -2.76 -7.63 -22.46
N GLU A 645 -3.32 -6.47 -22.83
CA GLU A 645 -4.49 -5.84 -22.18
C GLU A 645 -5.85 -6.20 -22.81
N THR A 646 -5.92 -6.92 -23.94
CA THR A 646 -7.23 -7.24 -24.56
C THR A 646 -7.45 -8.70 -24.93
N GLY A 647 -6.38 -9.48 -25.04
CA GLY A 647 -6.47 -10.84 -25.59
C GLY A 647 -6.29 -10.86 -27.09
N GLU A 648 -6.41 -9.70 -27.75
CA GLU A 648 -6.40 -9.60 -29.19
C GLU A 648 -5.01 -9.95 -29.74
N GLN A 649 -5.01 -10.83 -30.73
CA GLN A 649 -3.86 -11.07 -31.58
C GLN A 649 -4.00 -10.31 -32.87
N PHE A 650 -2.95 -9.61 -33.27
CA PHE A 650 -2.87 -9.01 -34.59
C PHE A 650 -1.48 -9.13 -35.17
N ARG A 651 -1.38 -8.84 -36.47
CA ARG A 651 -0.12 -8.92 -37.19
C ARG A 651 0.52 -7.56 -37.24
N TRP A 652 1.81 -7.52 -36.93
CA TRP A 652 2.67 -6.40 -37.19
C TRP A 652 3.58 -6.74 -38.36
N ARG A 653 3.36 -6.09 -39.52
CA ARG A 653 4.27 -6.21 -40.66
C ARG A 653 5.57 -5.49 -40.31
N LEU A 654 6.65 -6.26 -40.16
CA LEU A 654 7.93 -5.75 -39.72
C LEU A 654 8.58 -4.95 -40.85
N PRO A 655 8.82 -3.63 -40.67
CA PRO A 655 9.66 -2.89 -41.59
C PRO A 655 11.03 -3.55 -41.71
N PRO A 656 11.71 -3.45 -42.87
CA PRO A 656 13.04 -4.03 -43.05
C PRO A 656 14.04 -3.61 -41.96
N SER A 657 13.92 -2.39 -41.44
CA SER A 657 14.74 -1.84 -40.36
C SER A 657 14.53 -2.49 -38.99
N VAL A 658 13.38 -3.14 -38.77
CA VAL A 658 12.96 -3.67 -37.47
C VAL A 658 13.06 -5.20 -37.43
N LYS A 659 12.95 -5.85 -38.59
CA LYS A 659 12.89 -7.31 -38.75
C LYS A 659 14.02 -8.08 -38.06
N SER A 660 15.20 -7.49 -37.93
CA SER A 660 16.38 -8.10 -37.31
C SER A 660 16.40 -8.05 -35.78
N TYR A 661 15.50 -7.30 -35.14
CA TYR A 661 15.54 -7.04 -33.70
C TYR A 661 14.29 -7.52 -32.96
N VAL A 662 13.26 -7.94 -33.69
CA VAL A 662 12.03 -8.45 -33.08
C VAL A 662 12.15 -9.95 -32.90
N GLU A 663 12.00 -10.40 -31.66
CA GLU A 663 12.14 -11.81 -31.28
C GLU A 663 10.89 -12.30 -30.54
N PRO A 664 10.51 -13.58 -30.68
CA PRO A 664 9.46 -14.18 -29.86
C PRO A 664 9.75 -14.01 -28.36
N GLY A 665 8.71 -13.71 -27.60
CA GLY A 665 8.76 -13.45 -26.17
C GLY A 665 9.08 -12.01 -25.78
N MET A 666 9.49 -11.12 -26.70
CA MET A 666 9.71 -9.72 -26.37
C MET A 666 8.42 -9.01 -25.93
N TYR A 667 8.56 -8.03 -25.03
CA TYR A 667 7.45 -7.18 -24.59
C TYR A 667 7.65 -5.74 -25.04
N LEU A 668 6.56 -5.08 -25.42
CA LEU A 668 6.54 -3.73 -25.97
C LEU A 668 5.48 -2.92 -25.21
N GLU A 669 5.86 -1.89 -24.47
CA GLU A 669 4.91 -0.83 -24.09
C GLU A 669 4.85 0.14 -25.26
N ALA A 670 3.78 0.09 -26.05
CA ALA A 670 3.74 0.64 -27.39
C ALA A 670 2.37 1.18 -27.83
N ALA A 671 2.36 1.85 -28.97
CA ALA A 671 1.17 2.27 -29.68
C ALA A 671 1.22 1.77 -31.12
N PHE A 672 0.18 1.06 -31.55
CA PHE A 672 -0.06 0.65 -32.94
C PHE A 672 -1.22 1.45 -33.53
N ASN A 673 -1.18 1.79 -34.81
CA ASN A 673 -2.37 2.30 -35.50
C ASN A 673 -3.36 1.15 -35.81
N LYS A 674 -4.57 1.48 -36.29
CA LYS A 674 -5.58 0.46 -36.64
C LYS A 674 -5.11 -0.54 -37.70
N ASP A 675 -4.18 -0.15 -38.58
CA ASP A 675 -3.61 -1.00 -39.62
C ASP A 675 -2.52 -1.96 -39.11
N GLY A 676 -2.26 -1.99 -37.79
CA GLY A 676 -1.27 -2.88 -37.17
C GLY A 676 0.18 -2.42 -37.36
N THR A 677 0.39 -1.15 -37.71
CA THR A 677 1.72 -0.53 -37.80
C THR A 677 2.11 0.05 -36.44
N LEU A 678 3.29 -0.31 -35.95
CA LEU A 678 3.88 0.27 -34.75
C LEU A 678 4.23 1.75 -35.02
N VAL A 679 3.67 2.66 -34.23
CA VAL A 679 3.83 4.12 -34.43
C VAL A 679 4.60 4.80 -33.30
N ALA A 680 4.57 4.25 -32.09
CA ALA A 680 5.36 4.71 -30.95
C ALA A 680 5.68 3.56 -30.01
N VAL A 681 6.79 3.67 -29.30
CA VAL A 681 7.26 2.72 -28.30
C VAL A 681 7.74 3.51 -27.10
N GLN A 682 7.18 3.21 -25.93
CA GLN A 682 7.60 3.75 -24.65
C GLN A 682 8.69 2.87 -24.02
N ARG A 683 8.50 1.54 -24.06
CA ARG A 683 9.47 0.55 -23.54
C ARG A 683 9.52 -0.69 -24.41
N VAL A 684 10.68 -1.34 -24.40
CA VAL A 684 10.86 -2.69 -24.96
C VAL A 684 11.62 -3.50 -23.95
N TYR A 685 11.18 -4.72 -23.70
CA TYR A 685 11.83 -5.64 -22.77
C TYR A 685 12.14 -6.98 -23.44
N PRO A 686 13.25 -7.63 -23.06
CA PRO A 686 13.60 -8.95 -23.54
C PRO A 686 12.66 -10.03 -22.98
N PRO A 687 12.63 -11.23 -23.57
CA PRO A 687 11.77 -12.34 -23.11
C PRO A 687 11.95 -12.71 -21.64
N GLN A 688 13.16 -12.57 -21.11
CA GLN A 688 13.49 -12.89 -19.72
C GLN A 688 12.86 -11.92 -18.71
N ALA A 689 12.27 -10.82 -19.19
CA ALA A 689 11.47 -9.92 -18.37
C ALA A 689 10.03 -10.42 -18.15
N ALA A 690 9.62 -11.52 -18.81
CA ALA A 690 8.27 -12.07 -18.74
C ALA A 690 7.71 -12.19 -17.32
N PRO A 691 8.44 -12.73 -16.31
CA PRO A 691 7.90 -12.88 -14.95
C PRO A 691 7.49 -11.54 -14.32
N TYR A 692 8.17 -10.46 -14.70
CA TYR A 692 7.97 -9.12 -14.14
C TYR A 692 6.93 -8.31 -14.94
N ILE A 693 6.70 -8.65 -16.22
CA ILE A 693 5.79 -7.92 -17.12
C ILE A 693 4.44 -8.60 -17.26
N GLU A 694 4.38 -9.91 -17.45
CA GLU A 694 3.09 -10.58 -17.69
C GLU A 694 2.14 -10.43 -16.49
N ALA A 695 2.70 -10.40 -15.27
CA ALA A 695 1.95 -10.05 -14.06
C ALA A 695 1.43 -8.60 -14.08
N PHE A 696 2.20 -7.66 -14.63
CA PHE A 696 1.82 -6.26 -14.77
C PHE A 696 0.64 -6.08 -15.75
N VAL A 697 0.56 -6.90 -16.81
CA VAL A 697 -0.42 -6.69 -17.89
C VAL A 697 -1.65 -7.59 -17.86
N GLN A 698 -1.55 -8.83 -17.38
CA GLN A 698 -2.74 -9.70 -17.22
C GLN A 698 -3.84 -9.02 -16.38
N PHE A 699 -3.45 -8.06 -15.55
CA PHE A 699 -4.30 -7.19 -14.76
C PHE A 699 -5.17 -6.20 -15.58
N ASP A 700 -4.64 -5.60 -16.65
CA ASP A 700 -5.36 -4.59 -17.43
C ASP A 700 -6.47 -5.23 -18.32
N ARG A 701 -6.31 -6.54 -18.66
CA ARG A 701 -7.23 -7.38 -19.46
C ARG A 701 -8.60 -7.62 -18.83
N SER A 702 -8.66 -7.83 -17.51
CA SER A 702 -9.91 -8.18 -16.82
C SER A 702 -10.96 -7.06 -16.81
N PHE A 703 -10.57 -5.84 -17.19
CA PHE A 703 -11.41 -4.65 -17.18
C PHE A 703 -12.04 -4.28 -18.53
N THR A 704 -11.38 -4.64 -19.64
CA THR A 704 -11.92 -4.39 -20.99
C THR A 704 -12.93 -5.48 -21.40
N ALA A 705 -12.91 -6.64 -20.75
CA ALA A 705 -13.85 -7.73 -20.99
C ALA A 705 -15.19 -7.57 -20.24
N THR A 706 -15.23 -6.84 -19.13
CA THR A 706 -16.45 -6.59 -18.32
C THR A 706 -17.19 -5.29 -18.70
N SER A 707 -16.67 -4.53 -19.67
CA SER A 707 -17.31 -3.35 -20.28
C SER A 707 -17.91 -3.61 -21.67
N ARG A 708 -18.25 -4.88 -21.97
CA ARG A 708 -19.12 -5.26 -23.11
C ARG A 708 -20.44 -5.85 -22.65
#